data_AF-A0A1H4T3H5-F1
#
_entry.id   AF-A0A1H4T3H5-F1
#
_cell.length_a   1.000
_cell.length_b   1.000
_cell.length_c   1.000
_cell.angle_alpha   90.00
_cell.angle_beta   90.00
_cell.angle_gamma   90.00
#
_symmetry.space_group_name_H-M   'P 1'
#
loop_
_entity.id
_entity.type
_entity.pdbx_description
1 polymer ?
#
loop_
_entity_poly.entity_id
_entity_poly.type
_entity_poly.pdbx_seq_one_letter_code
_entity_poly.pdbx_strand_id
1 'polypeptide(L)'
;MHRTHRMPLEELTRRLRAGGADPSAEAVADALWLSQWLPEPETPDPEPPSRADDRSTETARPTDEGRDPANREETPARTPARPPQRTGSHESVALHMRSGAAPADGAHGGAGGGTRRGAALPVRAPGANALPGLLGLQKALRPLRGYAPAPSRPDEGTLDEEATAERSAAAGILTPVLRPAAGRRPDIQLLMDTGPAMVVWDRMVEELRQACQQSGAFRDVQVHRLYDTGEGPPLVTTTSGADGRPRLRPVDQLHDPTGRRFTLVVSDCVGPLWQRGAAQRFLRQWPRHSPLALVQPLPPRLWPRTALPAEPGTFQRSTRPGGPAAFRSDDEPWAVPDPARQAVPVLTPTPEAFASWARLHTGHGGGTVRGWAAWLAPEPTRPPTPRTPRVPRGDEELLRAFRAGASPGALRLAVHLAAAPLTLPVMQLVQRAMLPDTGPMELAEVLLSGLLRRLPGPAPYPCFSYPPGVQQLLLGSLDPGAAALVLKHCSAYVERNFGQGMRNFPALAAARLAGHDPAADAGAGPGATPDETDEPTRREGAEAELFARIPARVLRFYHPDLVTPDPLTEARRLLEQGRAQSDPALLSAARERAEEALPTAPVEARVVLGRIMYAEAGTGAARRAGRRSELLARAADILVHAAELARLGDDHWAEARLERAVVHHALWQETEDPRQLDAALTALAEDADRWPPAARPTLHLRRGRLLLARGDGAAAAEELTAALALGESAAALLDLADALHLAEAGPDRVAPVLDRAEALLGDGRALRLRHATARARLYEAVGDGPAADEAYEQATLLTPAEGEQRGRLLLTWGESLLRRAAAGTGSRPVDRAESVLREALTCLPAGAAARERTRILIGSVLALRFDRAGFLPDLYESRHLLDEALRATRDPETRAEVWLQLGWVQLQLSEAARDGQLVGALTAFRRAADDTRAVRGDTPGTVTLARALHAQGAALYLMDRVGEAATVLEEAAEQWRRLDGVLVAVDWADVERTRALLAEVGADPRPRPDRFSREERRRIAPPWWAWREGEAERLDNGGAHGRS
;
A
#
# COMPACT_ATOMS: atom_id res chain seq x y z
N MET A 1 -37.68 72.50 -41.89
CA MET A 1 -38.64 73.16 -40.98
C MET A 1 -39.41 72.12 -40.19
N HIS A 2 -39.15 71.96 -38.90
CA HIS A 2 -40.09 71.37 -37.93
C HIS A 2 -40.13 72.32 -36.72
N ARG A 3 -41.32 72.51 -36.13
CA ARG A 3 -41.56 73.61 -35.18
C ARG A 3 -41.04 73.26 -33.79
N THR A 4 -40.18 74.11 -33.24
CA THR A 4 -40.01 74.26 -31.79
C THR A 4 -41.30 74.83 -31.20
N HIS A 5 -42.27 73.97 -30.92
CA HIS A 5 -43.43 74.34 -30.11
C HIS A 5 -43.00 74.53 -28.65
N ARG A 6 -42.42 75.69 -28.35
CA ARG A 6 -42.40 76.23 -26.99
C ARG A 6 -43.84 76.41 -26.54
N MET A 7 -44.31 75.45 -25.76
CA MET A 7 -45.59 75.49 -25.07
C MET A 7 -45.58 76.72 -24.14
N PRO A 8 -46.54 77.66 -24.25
CA PRO A 8 -46.56 78.80 -23.34
C PRO A 8 -46.82 78.31 -21.91
N LEU A 9 -46.25 79.00 -20.92
CA LEU A 9 -46.26 78.55 -19.52
C LEU A 9 -47.68 78.30 -18.99
N GLU A 10 -48.63 79.13 -19.42
CA GLU A 10 -50.06 79.01 -19.12
C GLU A 10 -50.66 77.68 -19.59
N GLU A 11 -50.26 77.20 -20.78
CA GLU A 11 -50.75 75.96 -21.38
C GLU A 11 -50.16 74.73 -20.67
N LEU A 12 -48.93 74.82 -20.16
CA LEU A 12 -48.34 73.78 -19.29
C LEU A 12 -49.09 73.69 -17.97
N THR A 13 -49.23 74.81 -17.25
CA THR A 13 -49.95 74.88 -15.96
C THR A 13 -51.41 74.46 -16.10
N ARG A 14 -52.08 74.81 -17.21
CA ARG A 14 -53.45 74.39 -17.53
C ARG A 14 -53.58 72.87 -17.67
N ARG A 15 -52.60 72.19 -18.28
CA ARG A 15 -52.62 70.72 -18.40
C ARG A 15 -52.25 70.00 -17.11
N LEU A 16 -51.32 70.54 -16.32
CA LEU A 16 -51.01 69.98 -14.99
C LEU A 16 -52.25 70.02 -14.07
N ARG A 17 -52.98 71.14 -14.08
CA ARG A 17 -54.28 71.28 -13.38
C ARG A 17 -55.37 70.35 -13.93
N ALA A 18 -55.44 70.16 -15.24
CA ALA A 18 -56.36 69.19 -15.84
C ALA A 18 -56.01 67.73 -15.46
N GLY A 19 -54.75 67.45 -15.11
CA GLY A 19 -54.29 66.17 -14.55
C GLY A 19 -54.46 66.05 -13.03
N GLY A 20 -55.11 67.01 -12.36
CA GLY A 20 -55.37 66.97 -10.92
C GLY A 20 -54.25 67.50 -10.02
N ALA A 21 -53.18 68.07 -10.59
CA ALA A 21 -52.09 68.69 -9.83
C ALA A 21 -52.19 70.22 -9.87
N ASP A 22 -52.11 70.89 -8.71
CA ASP A 22 -52.01 72.35 -8.61
C ASP A 22 -50.60 72.77 -8.16
N PRO A 23 -49.62 72.87 -9.09
CA PRO A 23 -48.24 73.18 -8.75
C PRO A 23 -48.06 74.66 -8.39
N SER A 24 -47.22 74.93 -7.38
CA SER A 24 -46.74 76.29 -7.09
C SER A 24 -45.86 76.81 -8.22
N ALA A 25 -45.68 78.13 -8.31
CA ALA A 25 -44.76 78.74 -9.29
C ALA A 25 -43.32 78.20 -9.15
N GLU A 26 -42.90 77.88 -7.92
CA GLU A 26 -41.62 77.26 -7.60
C GLU A 26 -41.56 75.81 -8.11
N ALA A 27 -42.61 75.00 -7.92
CA ALA A 27 -42.69 73.65 -8.48
C ALA A 27 -42.72 73.62 -10.02
N VAL A 28 -43.29 74.64 -10.67
CA VAL A 28 -43.22 74.77 -12.14
C VAL A 28 -41.82 75.21 -12.59
N ALA A 29 -41.14 76.09 -11.84
CA ALA A 29 -39.76 76.46 -12.11
C ALA A 29 -38.81 75.25 -11.94
N ASP A 30 -38.97 74.47 -10.88
CA ASP A 30 -38.24 73.22 -10.65
C ASP A 30 -38.54 72.18 -11.73
N ALA A 31 -39.80 72.00 -12.16
CA ALA A 31 -40.14 71.07 -13.24
C ALA A 31 -39.47 71.45 -14.57
N LEU A 32 -39.40 72.74 -14.90
CA LEU A 32 -38.68 73.25 -16.08
C LEU A 32 -37.15 73.15 -15.91
N TRP A 33 -36.65 73.40 -14.70
CA TRP A 33 -35.23 73.22 -14.36
C TRP A 33 -34.80 71.75 -14.32
N LEU A 34 -35.72 70.82 -14.06
CA LEU A 34 -35.52 69.37 -14.13
C LEU A 34 -35.66 68.81 -15.55
N SER A 35 -36.55 69.35 -16.39
CA SER A 35 -36.76 68.81 -17.75
C SER A 35 -35.52 68.92 -18.65
N GLN A 36 -34.63 69.88 -18.40
CA GLN A 36 -33.32 69.99 -19.07
C GLN A 36 -32.29 68.93 -18.62
N TRP A 37 -32.59 68.10 -17.62
CA TRP A 37 -31.79 66.95 -17.19
C TRP A 37 -32.46 65.59 -17.47
N LEU A 38 -33.67 65.58 -18.05
CA LEU A 38 -34.41 64.37 -18.40
C LEU A 38 -34.23 64.02 -19.90
N PRO A 39 -34.10 62.73 -20.26
CA PRO A 39 -34.17 62.31 -21.67
C PRO A 39 -35.59 62.49 -22.22
N GLU A 40 -35.72 62.58 -23.56
CA GLU A 40 -37.05 62.57 -24.19
C GLU A 40 -37.78 61.25 -23.89
N PRO A 41 -39.08 61.29 -23.51
CA PRO A 41 -39.79 60.08 -23.10
C PRO A 41 -40.23 59.25 -24.31
N GLU A 42 -39.77 58.00 -24.37
CA GLU A 42 -40.39 56.97 -25.20
C GLU A 42 -41.83 56.70 -24.69
N THR A 43 -42.79 56.54 -25.60
CA THR A 43 -44.19 56.28 -25.27
C THR A 43 -44.38 54.85 -24.76
N PRO A 44 -44.88 54.62 -23.53
CA PRO A 44 -45.13 53.27 -23.02
C PRO A 44 -46.38 52.64 -23.65
N ASP A 45 -46.29 51.35 -24.00
CA ASP A 45 -47.47 50.52 -24.27
C ASP A 45 -48.22 50.16 -22.96
N PRO A 46 -49.54 49.91 -23.00
CA PRO A 46 -50.36 49.68 -21.81
C PRO A 46 -50.38 48.22 -21.35
N GLU A 47 -49.94 47.94 -20.11
CA GLU A 47 -50.13 46.63 -19.45
C GLU A 47 -51.48 46.52 -18.69
N PRO A 48 -52.04 45.29 -18.53
CA PRO A 48 -53.35 45.08 -17.88
C PRO A 48 -53.29 45.06 -16.33
N PRO A 49 -54.44 45.22 -15.64
CA PRO A 49 -54.48 45.45 -14.19
C PRO A 49 -54.33 44.20 -13.32
N SER A 50 -53.61 44.36 -12.20
CA SER A 50 -53.59 43.43 -11.06
C SER A 50 -54.93 43.41 -10.30
N ARG A 51 -55.24 42.31 -9.60
CA ARG A 51 -56.42 42.15 -8.74
C ARG A 51 -56.05 42.06 -7.26
N ALA A 52 -56.93 42.63 -6.44
CA ALA A 52 -56.94 42.57 -4.97
C ALA A 52 -57.47 41.19 -4.47
N ASP A 53 -57.63 40.89 -3.17
CA ASP A 53 -57.73 41.76 -1.99
C ASP A 53 -57.39 40.99 -0.66
N ASP A 54 -57.68 41.65 0.46
CA ASP A 54 -58.03 41.13 1.80
C ASP A 54 -56.97 41.10 2.92
N ARG A 55 -57.01 42.19 3.73
CA ARG A 55 -57.52 42.27 5.13
C ARG A 55 -57.00 41.23 6.15
N SER A 56 -56.71 41.57 7.41
CA SER A 56 -57.47 42.48 8.30
C SER A 56 -56.63 43.21 9.35
N THR A 57 -57.22 44.25 9.94
CA THR A 57 -56.76 45.02 11.12
C THR A 57 -57.14 44.37 12.46
N GLU A 58 -56.41 44.65 13.56
CA GLU A 58 -56.98 45.36 14.74
C GLU A 58 -55.99 45.70 15.89
N THR A 59 -56.08 46.96 16.36
CA THR A 59 -56.18 47.44 17.77
C THR A 59 -54.98 47.45 18.77
N ALA A 60 -55.06 48.40 19.72
CA ALA A 60 -54.10 48.84 20.77
C ALA A 60 -53.88 47.84 21.94
N ARG A 61 -52.76 47.80 22.72
CA ARG A 61 -52.15 48.80 23.66
C ARG A 61 -53.05 49.15 24.88
N PRO A 62 -52.56 49.52 26.10
CA PRO A 62 -51.18 49.92 26.52
C PRO A 62 -50.73 49.51 27.98
N THR A 63 -49.70 50.20 28.54
CA THR A 63 -49.40 50.53 29.98
C THR A 63 -48.99 49.45 31.02
N ASP A 64 -48.25 49.71 32.12
CA ASP A 64 -47.17 50.64 32.60
C ASP A 64 -46.92 50.36 34.13
N GLU A 65 -45.98 50.89 34.95
CA GLU A 65 -44.79 51.77 34.78
C GLU A 65 -43.50 50.91 34.56
N GLY A 66 -42.28 51.08 35.13
CA GLY A 66 -41.63 52.01 36.10
C GLY A 66 -40.39 51.38 36.78
N ARG A 67 -39.49 52.07 37.51
CA ARG A 67 -39.20 53.51 37.70
C ARG A 67 -37.70 53.66 38.10
N ASP A 68 -37.03 54.74 37.68
CA ASP A 68 -35.63 55.12 38.04
C ASP A 68 -35.48 55.46 39.56
N PRO A 69 -34.27 55.60 40.20
CA PRO A 69 -33.05 56.25 39.64
C PRO A 69 -31.62 55.77 40.06
N ALA A 70 -30.64 56.12 39.20
CA ALA A 70 -29.29 56.68 39.44
C ALA A 70 -28.36 56.32 40.65
N ASN A 71 -27.04 56.16 40.37
CA ASN A 71 -25.91 57.05 40.81
C ASN A 71 -24.61 56.35 41.32
N ARG A 72 -23.44 56.64 40.69
CA ARG A 72 -22.02 56.44 41.17
C ARG A 72 -21.60 55.00 41.55
N GLU A 73 -20.32 54.63 41.72
CA GLU A 73 -18.96 55.09 41.30
C GLU A 73 -18.15 53.78 41.09
N GLU A 74 -17.04 53.67 40.33
CA GLU A 74 -15.66 54.04 40.70
C GLU A 74 -14.66 53.67 39.56
N THR A 75 -13.39 54.07 39.67
CA THR A 75 -12.21 53.67 38.82
C THR A 75 -10.96 53.60 39.73
N PRO A 76 -9.75 53.09 39.37
CA PRO A 76 -9.17 52.86 38.03
C PRO A 76 -8.53 51.44 37.89
N ALA A 77 -7.67 51.13 36.90
CA ALA A 77 -6.23 51.47 36.88
C ALA A 77 -5.60 51.37 35.47
N ARG A 78 -4.47 52.07 35.26
CA ARG A 78 -3.65 52.04 34.03
C ARG A 78 -2.20 51.67 34.34
N THR A 79 -1.58 50.87 33.48
CA THR A 79 -0.11 50.70 33.36
C THR A 79 0.26 50.47 31.88
N PRO A 80 1.51 50.71 31.43
CA PRO A 80 1.70 51.47 30.20
C PRO A 80 1.96 50.63 28.94
N ALA A 81 1.52 51.13 27.78
CA ALA A 81 1.87 50.58 26.49
C ALA A 81 3.34 50.84 26.14
N ARG A 82 4.08 49.78 25.79
CA ARG A 82 5.43 49.85 25.20
C ARG A 82 5.29 49.97 23.68
N PRO A 83 6.05 50.85 22.98
CA PRO A 83 5.82 51.11 21.56
C PRO A 83 6.16 49.88 20.68
N PRO A 84 5.30 49.51 19.70
CA PRO A 84 5.60 48.43 18.78
C PRO A 84 6.71 48.83 17.80
N GLN A 85 7.69 47.95 17.62
CA GLN A 85 8.77 48.13 16.65
C GLN A 85 8.25 47.94 15.22
N ARG A 86 8.77 48.74 14.28
CA ARG A 86 8.47 48.59 12.85
C ARG A 86 9.06 47.29 12.30
N THR A 87 8.21 46.30 12.09
CA THR A 87 8.47 45.15 11.21
C THR A 87 7.55 45.23 9.99
N GLY A 88 8.00 44.75 8.83
CA GLY A 88 7.29 44.93 7.56
C GLY A 88 6.01 44.11 7.48
N SER A 89 4.86 44.78 7.52
CA SER A 89 3.53 44.16 7.41
C SER A 89 3.22 43.73 5.97
N HIS A 90 3.64 42.53 5.58
CA HIS A 90 3.07 41.84 4.44
C HIS A 90 1.72 41.25 4.84
N GLU A 91 0.63 41.86 4.37
CA GLU A 91 -0.73 41.46 4.73
C GLU A 91 -1.11 40.10 4.12
N SER A 92 -1.78 39.26 4.91
CA SER A 92 -2.20 37.91 4.52
C SER A 92 -3.73 37.79 4.56
N VAL A 93 -4.36 37.51 3.42
CA VAL A 93 -5.81 37.32 3.32
C VAL A 93 -6.21 35.89 3.70
N ALA A 94 -7.25 35.76 4.53
CA ALA A 94 -7.85 34.47 4.87
C ALA A 94 -9.05 34.17 3.94
N LEU A 95 -9.09 32.96 3.37
CA LEU A 95 -10.25 32.45 2.63
C LEU A 95 -11.12 31.63 3.57
N HIS A 96 -12.32 32.13 3.88
CA HIS A 96 -13.26 31.48 4.80
C HIS A 96 -14.30 30.63 4.04
N MET A 97 -14.31 29.32 4.29
CA MET A 97 -15.47 28.46 3.96
C MET A 97 -16.63 28.80 4.91
N ARG A 98 -17.63 29.55 4.42
CA ARG A 98 -18.83 29.88 5.20
C ARG A 98 -19.87 28.75 5.09
N SER A 99 -19.64 27.66 5.83
CA SER A 99 -20.58 26.55 5.94
C SER A 99 -21.92 27.01 6.52
N GLY A 100 -22.95 27.12 5.68
CA GLY A 100 -24.29 27.56 6.05
C GLY A 100 -25.16 26.39 6.49
N ALA A 101 -25.03 25.97 7.75
CA ALA A 101 -26.06 25.14 8.40
C ALA A 101 -27.09 26.08 9.07
N ALA A 102 -28.37 25.92 8.72
CA ALA A 102 -29.46 26.53 9.47
C ALA A 102 -29.71 25.72 10.77
N PRO A 103 -30.02 26.36 11.90
CA PRO A 103 -30.46 25.64 13.09
C PRO A 103 -31.86 25.08 12.87
N ALA A 104 -32.04 23.79 13.20
CA ALA A 104 -33.35 23.20 13.44
C ALA A 104 -33.42 22.86 14.93
N ASP A 105 -34.44 23.32 15.63
CA ASP A 105 -34.62 23.01 17.05
C ASP A 105 -35.04 21.55 17.26
N GLY A 106 -34.49 20.92 18.30
CA GLY A 106 -34.76 19.52 18.62
C GLY A 106 -33.83 19.00 19.71
N ALA A 107 -34.28 19.09 20.96
CA ALA A 107 -33.52 18.53 22.08
C ALA A 107 -33.58 16.99 22.09
N HIS A 108 -32.51 16.34 22.57
CA HIS A 108 -32.51 15.32 23.63
C HIS A 108 -31.05 15.09 24.08
N GLY A 109 -30.82 14.81 25.37
CA GLY A 109 -29.48 14.84 25.97
C GLY A 109 -28.83 13.47 26.18
N GLY A 110 -27.50 13.42 26.07
CA GLY A 110 -26.64 12.28 26.41
C GLY A 110 -25.16 12.67 26.23
N ALA A 111 -24.30 12.38 27.21
CA ALA A 111 -22.95 12.95 27.27
C ALA A 111 -21.83 11.98 26.85
N GLY A 112 -20.87 12.45 26.05
CA GLY A 112 -19.61 11.74 25.80
C GLY A 112 -18.80 12.29 24.61
N GLY A 113 -17.51 12.58 24.82
CA GLY A 113 -16.53 12.67 23.72
C GLY A 113 -16.59 13.90 22.80
N GLY A 114 -16.46 15.12 23.34
CA GLY A 114 -16.45 16.37 22.55
C GLY A 114 -15.22 16.58 21.66
N THR A 115 -15.13 15.89 20.52
CA THR A 115 -14.14 16.18 19.47
C THR A 115 -14.42 17.56 18.86
N ARG A 116 -13.62 18.56 19.22
CA ARG A 116 -13.64 19.89 18.58
C ARG A 116 -13.41 19.73 17.07
N ARG A 117 -14.45 19.96 16.24
CA ARG A 117 -14.27 20.15 14.79
C ARG A 117 -13.25 21.27 14.59
N GLY A 118 -12.15 20.94 13.92
CA GLY A 118 -10.93 21.76 13.95
C GLY A 118 -11.17 23.16 13.40
N ALA A 119 -10.66 24.18 14.11
CA ALA A 119 -10.48 25.49 13.53
C ALA A 119 -9.54 25.35 12.32
N ALA A 120 -9.97 25.81 11.13
CA ALA A 120 -9.22 25.65 9.90
C ALA A 120 -7.84 26.33 10.00
N LEU A 121 -6.78 25.51 10.11
CA LEU A 121 -5.42 26.01 10.25
C LEU A 121 -4.95 26.54 8.88
N PRO A 122 -4.63 27.85 8.74
CA PRO A 122 -4.33 28.42 7.45
C PRO A 122 -3.00 27.88 6.91
N VAL A 123 -3.03 27.23 5.75
CA VAL A 123 -1.83 26.75 5.03
C VAL A 123 -1.04 27.97 4.54
N ARG A 124 -0.08 28.42 5.35
CA ARG A 124 0.82 29.54 5.03
C ARG A 124 1.88 29.08 4.03
N ALA A 125 1.74 29.53 2.78
CA ALA A 125 2.77 29.43 1.74
C ALA A 125 2.87 30.76 0.98
N PRO A 126 4.07 31.29 0.70
CA PRO A 126 4.24 32.50 -0.09
C PRO A 126 3.90 32.19 -1.56
N GLY A 127 2.70 32.58 -2.00
CA GLY A 127 2.32 32.40 -3.41
C GLY A 127 2.96 33.47 -4.30
N ALA A 128 3.52 33.06 -5.44
CA ALA A 128 4.01 33.96 -6.48
C ALA A 128 2.95 35.00 -6.90
N ASN A 129 3.40 36.22 -7.23
CA ASN A 129 2.51 37.32 -7.61
C ASN A 129 1.79 37.04 -8.93
N ALA A 130 0.54 37.46 -9.03
CA ALA A 130 -0.24 37.35 -10.26
C ALA A 130 0.15 38.44 -11.29
N LEU A 131 0.65 39.58 -10.81
CA LEU A 131 1.13 40.70 -11.61
C LEU A 131 2.67 40.79 -11.63
N PRO A 132 3.31 40.86 -12.81
CA PRO A 132 4.73 41.16 -12.91
C PRO A 132 4.99 42.64 -12.53
N GLY A 133 5.59 42.85 -11.36
CA GLY A 133 6.09 44.16 -10.94
C GLY A 133 5.03 45.14 -10.44
N LEU A 134 4.39 44.85 -9.31
CA LEU A 134 3.44 45.74 -8.61
C LEU A 134 3.93 47.20 -8.48
N LEU A 135 5.21 47.41 -8.13
CA LEU A 135 5.84 48.73 -8.03
C LEU A 135 5.92 49.47 -9.39
N GLY A 136 5.98 48.73 -10.50
CA GLY A 136 5.89 49.28 -11.85
C GLY A 136 4.50 49.84 -12.14
N LEU A 137 3.44 49.09 -11.82
CA LEU A 137 2.05 49.54 -11.95
C LEU A 137 1.76 50.76 -11.07
N GLN A 138 2.26 50.79 -9.83
CA GLN A 138 2.16 51.98 -8.96
C GLN A 138 2.82 53.21 -9.58
N LYS A 139 4.01 53.07 -10.18
CA LYS A 139 4.69 54.15 -10.91
C LYS A 139 3.93 54.57 -12.18
N ALA A 140 3.35 53.61 -12.89
CA ALA A 140 2.56 53.84 -14.10
C ALA A 140 1.25 54.60 -13.84
N LEU A 141 0.60 54.38 -12.69
CA LEU A 141 -0.64 55.03 -12.28
C LEU A 141 -0.45 56.44 -11.68
N ARG A 142 0.72 56.74 -11.07
CA ARG A 142 1.01 58.04 -10.44
C ARG A 142 0.68 59.30 -11.26
N PRO A 143 0.88 59.36 -12.59
CA PRO A 143 0.51 60.53 -13.39
C PRO A 143 -0.98 60.91 -13.27
N LEU A 144 -1.87 59.95 -13.03
CA LEU A 144 -3.32 60.18 -12.88
C LEU A 144 -3.66 61.09 -11.68
N ARG A 145 -2.73 61.33 -10.75
CA ARG A 145 -2.86 62.37 -9.72
C ARG A 145 -3.05 63.77 -10.33
N GLY A 146 -2.52 64.01 -11.53
CA GLY A 146 -2.66 65.26 -12.29
C GLY A 146 -3.82 65.25 -13.30
N TYR A 147 -4.72 64.27 -13.23
CA TYR A 147 -5.93 64.27 -14.05
C TYR A 147 -6.88 65.39 -13.61
N ALA A 148 -7.38 66.14 -14.59
CA ALA A 148 -8.49 67.07 -14.43
C ALA A 148 -9.59 66.68 -15.43
N PRO A 149 -10.84 66.45 -14.98
CA PRO A 149 -11.96 66.23 -15.89
C PRO A 149 -12.26 67.51 -16.68
N ALA A 150 -12.94 67.38 -17.81
CA ALA A 150 -13.57 68.52 -18.45
C ALA A 150 -14.62 69.12 -17.48
N PRO A 151 -14.76 70.46 -17.38
CA PRO A 151 -15.77 71.07 -16.52
C PRO A 151 -17.18 70.69 -17.01
N SER A 152 -17.97 70.05 -16.14
CA SER A 152 -19.29 69.49 -16.48
C SER A 152 -20.36 70.57 -16.73
N ARG A 153 -20.08 71.81 -16.35
CA ARG A 153 -20.85 73.03 -16.62
C ARG A 153 -19.88 74.16 -17.00
N PRO A 154 -20.30 75.16 -17.78
CA PRO A 154 -19.49 76.36 -18.02
C PRO A 154 -19.02 77.01 -16.71
N ASP A 155 -19.87 76.94 -15.68
CA ASP A 155 -19.67 77.59 -14.38
C ASP A 155 -18.83 76.79 -13.38
N GLU A 156 -18.37 75.57 -13.74
CA GLU A 156 -17.68 74.66 -12.81
C GLU A 156 -16.16 74.88 -12.78
N GLY A 157 -15.73 76.05 -12.29
CA GLY A 157 -14.33 76.43 -12.12
C GLY A 157 -14.08 77.30 -10.88
N THR A 158 -12.81 77.58 -10.60
CA THR A 158 -12.43 78.68 -9.69
C THR A 158 -12.39 79.98 -10.50
N LEU A 159 -12.75 81.10 -9.87
CA LEU A 159 -12.59 82.41 -10.53
C LEU A 159 -11.11 82.66 -10.85
N ASP A 160 -10.88 83.13 -12.07
CA ASP A 160 -9.65 83.79 -12.45
C ASP A 160 -9.88 85.28 -12.22
N GLU A 161 -9.56 85.78 -11.02
CA GLU A 161 -9.92 87.12 -10.58
C GLU A 161 -9.31 88.21 -11.48
N GLU A 162 -8.09 87.98 -11.96
CA GLU A 162 -7.34 88.90 -12.82
C GLU A 162 -7.89 88.90 -14.26
N ALA A 163 -8.05 87.72 -14.88
CA ALA A 163 -8.67 87.64 -16.21
C ALA A 163 -10.16 88.03 -16.21
N THR A 164 -10.86 87.87 -15.07
CA THR A 164 -12.23 88.39 -14.86
C THR A 164 -12.23 89.91 -14.82
N ALA A 165 -11.31 90.52 -14.08
CA ALA A 165 -11.19 91.96 -14.00
C ALA A 165 -10.89 92.58 -15.37
N GLU A 166 -9.90 92.06 -16.10
CA GLU A 166 -9.58 92.53 -17.46
C GLU A 166 -10.75 92.35 -18.43
N ARG A 167 -11.38 91.17 -18.47
CA ARG A 167 -12.52 90.92 -19.37
C ARG A 167 -13.72 91.79 -19.03
N SER A 168 -14.00 92.01 -17.75
CA SER A 168 -15.13 92.83 -17.31
C SER A 168 -14.87 94.32 -17.57
N ALA A 169 -13.63 94.80 -17.40
CA ALA A 169 -13.23 96.15 -17.74
C ALA A 169 -13.31 96.40 -19.26
N ALA A 170 -12.90 95.43 -20.09
CA ALA A 170 -12.98 95.52 -21.54
C ALA A 170 -14.42 95.40 -22.09
N ALA A 171 -15.30 94.65 -21.42
CA ALA A 171 -16.68 94.43 -21.87
C ALA A 171 -17.72 95.41 -21.27
N GLY A 172 -17.37 96.14 -20.20
CA GLY A 172 -18.30 97.01 -19.47
C GLY A 172 -19.37 96.29 -18.65
N ILE A 173 -19.36 94.95 -18.64
CA ILE A 173 -20.27 94.09 -17.87
C ILE A 173 -19.48 92.99 -17.15
N LEU A 174 -19.86 92.70 -15.90
CA LEU A 174 -19.18 91.71 -15.07
C LEU A 174 -19.28 90.31 -15.69
N THR A 175 -18.17 89.85 -16.27
CA THR A 175 -18.11 88.62 -17.07
C THR A 175 -17.08 87.69 -16.43
N PRO A 176 -17.49 86.72 -15.58
CA PRO A 176 -16.57 85.84 -14.88
C PRO A 176 -15.76 84.99 -15.87
N VAL A 177 -14.44 85.06 -15.75
CA VAL A 177 -13.52 84.13 -16.39
C VAL A 177 -13.18 83.05 -15.37
N LEU A 178 -13.54 81.81 -15.70
CA LEU A 178 -13.32 80.67 -14.82
C LEU A 178 -12.14 79.85 -15.31
N ARG A 179 -11.17 79.63 -14.41
CA ARG A 179 -10.05 78.71 -14.61
C ARG A 179 -10.38 77.36 -13.96
N PRO A 180 -9.96 76.23 -14.54
CA PRO A 180 -10.19 74.91 -13.95
C PRO A 180 -9.69 74.84 -12.50
N ALA A 181 -10.57 74.45 -11.57
CA ALA A 181 -10.20 74.31 -10.18
C ALA A 181 -9.11 73.24 -10.01
N ALA A 182 -8.13 73.48 -9.12
CA ALA A 182 -7.02 72.56 -8.88
C ALA A 182 -7.54 71.14 -8.57
N GLY A 183 -7.13 70.17 -9.39
CA GLY A 183 -7.77 68.86 -9.47
C GLY A 183 -7.90 68.15 -8.12
N ARG A 184 -9.14 67.89 -7.70
CA ARG A 184 -9.42 66.88 -6.66
C ARG A 184 -8.95 65.53 -7.22
N ARG A 185 -8.22 64.75 -6.41
CA ARG A 185 -7.80 63.39 -6.81
C ARG A 185 -9.01 62.58 -7.27
N PRO A 186 -8.95 61.94 -8.46
CA PRO A 186 -10.08 61.19 -9.00
C PRO A 186 -10.37 59.93 -8.17
N ASP A 187 -11.56 59.39 -8.31
CA ASP A 187 -11.89 58.06 -7.77
C ASP A 187 -11.65 56.99 -8.85
N ILE A 188 -11.53 55.72 -8.45
CA ILE A 188 -11.47 54.60 -9.39
C ILE A 188 -12.34 53.43 -8.93
N GLN A 189 -13.03 52.78 -9.88
CA GLN A 189 -13.78 51.55 -9.66
C GLN A 189 -13.28 50.43 -10.58
N LEU A 190 -13.02 49.25 -9.99
CA LEU A 190 -12.68 48.03 -10.69
C LEU A 190 -13.94 47.16 -10.81
N LEU A 191 -14.38 46.84 -12.03
CA LEU A 191 -15.55 46.01 -12.31
C LEU A 191 -15.09 44.64 -12.80
N MET A 192 -15.02 43.66 -11.89
CA MET A 192 -14.56 42.31 -12.20
C MET A 192 -15.72 41.42 -12.68
N ASP A 193 -15.60 40.87 -13.88
CA ASP A 193 -16.50 39.85 -14.43
C ASP A 193 -16.50 38.57 -13.57
N THR A 194 -17.66 37.93 -13.37
CA THR A 194 -17.80 36.66 -12.63
C THR A 194 -17.88 35.42 -13.54
N GLY A 195 -17.40 35.50 -14.79
CA GLY A 195 -17.29 34.36 -15.70
C GLY A 195 -16.47 33.19 -15.13
N PRO A 196 -16.68 31.93 -15.57
CA PRO A 196 -16.11 30.76 -14.87
C PRO A 196 -14.59 30.71 -14.76
N ALA A 197 -13.84 31.30 -15.70
CA ALA A 197 -12.38 31.39 -15.63
C ALA A 197 -11.88 32.61 -14.85
N MET A 198 -12.74 33.58 -14.52
CA MET A 198 -12.37 34.80 -13.79
C MET A 198 -11.90 34.56 -12.36
N VAL A 199 -12.25 33.42 -11.76
CA VAL A 199 -11.76 33.01 -10.43
C VAL A 199 -10.23 32.81 -10.41
N VAL A 200 -9.60 32.55 -11.57
CA VAL A 200 -8.13 32.54 -11.70
C VAL A 200 -7.53 33.95 -11.53
N TRP A 201 -8.29 34.98 -11.88
CA TRP A 201 -7.87 36.38 -11.90
C TRP A 201 -8.23 37.17 -10.62
N ASP A 202 -8.93 36.57 -9.65
CA ASP A 202 -9.26 37.20 -8.35
C ASP A 202 -8.03 37.83 -7.68
N ARG A 203 -6.90 37.10 -7.64
CA ARG A 203 -5.64 37.61 -7.08
C ARG A 203 -5.05 38.76 -7.91
N MET A 204 -5.21 38.73 -9.23
CA MET A 204 -4.73 39.81 -10.11
C MET A 204 -5.52 41.09 -9.89
N VAL A 205 -6.85 41.00 -9.72
CA VAL A 205 -7.71 42.14 -9.37
C VAL A 205 -7.37 42.70 -7.99
N GLU A 206 -7.06 41.84 -7.01
CA GLU A 206 -6.61 42.26 -5.68
C GLU A 206 -5.23 42.95 -5.71
N GLU A 207 -4.25 42.42 -6.45
CA GLU A 207 -2.96 43.09 -6.64
C GLU A 207 -3.12 44.41 -7.42
N LEU A 208 -4.05 44.50 -8.38
CA LEU A 208 -4.38 45.75 -9.07
C LEU A 208 -5.05 46.77 -8.13
N ARG A 209 -5.96 46.34 -7.25
CA ARG A 209 -6.57 47.17 -6.19
C ARG A 209 -5.48 47.76 -5.28
N GLN A 210 -4.52 46.94 -4.87
CA GLN A 210 -3.36 47.38 -4.08
C GLN A 210 -2.47 48.35 -4.86
N ALA A 211 -2.21 48.12 -6.16
CA ALA A 211 -1.46 49.05 -7.00
C ALA A 211 -2.16 50.42 -7.13
N CYS A 212 -3.48 50.45 -7.30
CA CYS A 212 -4.28 51.66 -7.34
C CYS A 212 -4.18 52.43 -6.01
N GLN A 213 -4.39 51.77 -4.86
CA GLN A 213 -4.29 52.40 -3.54
C GLN A 213 -2.87 52.93 -3.26
N GLN A 214 -1.84 52.12 -3.48
CA GLN A 214 -0.44 52.47 -3.19
C GLN A 214 0.18 53.44 -4.22
N SER A 215 -0.48 53.70 -5.35
CA SER A 215 -0.07 54.76 -6.29
C SER A 215 -0.17 56.16 -5.68
N GLY A 216 -1.12 56.38 -4.75
CA GLY A 216 -1.49 57.69 -4.20
C GLY A 216 -2.22 58.63 -5.18
N ALA A 217 -2.52 58.18 -6.40
CA ALA A 217 -3.17 58.98 -7.43
C ALA A 217 -4.65 59.24 -7.15
N PHE A 218 -5.35 58.22 -6.65
CA PHE A 218 -6.80 58.26 -6.43
C PHE A 218 -7.18 58.74 -5.02
N ARG A 219 -8.44 59.11 -4.84
CA ARG A 219 -9.08 59.37 -3.54
C ARG A 219 -9.70 58.09 -2.98
N ASP A 220 -10.64 57.49 -3.70
CA ASP A 220 -11.26 56.19 -3.37
C ASP A 220 -10.94 55.12 -4.43
N VAL A 221 -10.93 53.85 -4.01
CA VAL A 221 -10.63 52.67 -4.85
C VAL A 221 -11.65 51.58 -4.55
N GLN A 222 -12.72 51.55 -5.35
CA GLN A 222 -13.85 50.63 -5.20
C GLN A 222 -13.65 49.37 -6.06
N VAL A 223 -14.17 48.22 -5.61
CA VAL A 223 -14.16 46.97 -6.37
C VAL A 223 -15.54 46.33 -6.32
N HIS A 224 -16.07 46.00 -7.50
CA HIS A 224 -17.37 45.38 -7.66
C HIS A 224 -17.22 44.11 -8.51
N ARG A 225 -17.99 43.07 -8.18
CA ARG A 225 -18.17 41.90 -9.05
C ARG A 225 -19.41 42.10 -9.91
N LEU A 226 -19.31 41.77 -11.19
CA LEU A 226 -20.29 42.04 -12.23
C LEU A 226 -20.83 40.72 -12.78
N TYR A 227 -22.12 40.50 -12.54
CA TYR A 227 -22.84 39.24 -12.70
C TYR A 227 -23.75 39.26 -13.94
N ASP A 228 -23.73 38.17 -14.70
CA ASP A 228 -24.69 37.91 -15.79
C ASP A 228 -26.05 37.48 -15.21
N THR A 229 -27.12 38.12 -15.68
CA THR A 229 -28.53 37.83 -15.31
C THR A 229 -29.28 37.01 -16.36
N GLY A 230 -28.61 36.60 -17.44
CA GLY A 230 -29.20 35.85 -18.55
C GLY A 230 -29.77 36.79 -19.62
N GLU A 231 -30.87 37.47 -19.31
CA GLU A 231 -31.60 38.32 -20.27
C GLU A 231 -31.79 39.78 -19.81
N GLY A 232 -31.45 40.11 -18.55
CA GLY A 232 -31.50 41.46 -18.02
C GLY A 232 -30.21 42.28 -18.22
N PRO A 233 -30.15 43.51 -17.67
CA PRO A 233 -28.89 44.22 -17.48
C PRO A 233 -28.00 43.47 -16.47
N PRO A 234 -26.66 43.60 -16.56
CA PRO A 234 -25.77 42.97 -15.60
C PRO A 234 -25.84 43.65 -14.23
N LEU A 235 -25.67 42.85 -13.17
CA LEU A 235 -25.77 43.31 -11.79
C LEU A 235 -24.40 43.43 -11.14
N VAL A 236 -24.21 44.46 -10.33
CA VAL A 236 -23.00 44.70 -9.53
C VAL A 236 -23.26 44.55 -8.04
N THR A 237 -22.28 44.02 -7.32
CA THR A 237 -22.28 44.02 -5.84
C THR A 237 -21.91 45.39 -5.30
N THR A 238 -22.85 46.07 -4.64
CA THR A 238 -22.57 47.23 -3.79
C THR A 238 -22.22 46.79 -2.36
N THR A 239 -21.92 47.76 -1.48
CA THR A 239 -21.67 47.52 -0.05
C THR A 239 -22.75 46.65 0.60
N SER A 240 -22.32 45.84 1.57
CA SER A 240 -23.20 44.92 2.29
C SER A 240 -24.32 45.63 3.02
N GLY A 241 -25.48 44.98 3.11
CA GLY A 241 -26.52 45.35 4.08
C GLY A 241 -26.05 45.11 5.52
N ALA A 242 -26.85 45.54 6.50
CA ALA A 242 -26.59 45.31 7.93
C ALA A 242 -26.33 43.82 8.26
N ASP A 243 -26.92 42.92 7.49
CA ASP A 243 -26.83 41.45 7.59
C ASP A 243 -25.51 40.87 7.04
N GLY A 244 -24.58 41.73 6.60
CA GLY A 244 -23.29 41.35 6.02
C GLY A 244 -23.36 40.70 4.63
N ARG A 245 -24.56 40.64 4.01
CA ARG A 245 -24.74 40.12 2.64
C ARG A 245 -24.57 41.26 1.61
N PRO A 246 -23.85 41.04 0.50
CA PRO A 246 -23.70 42.04 -0.57
C PRO A 246 -25.05 42.25 -1.26
N ARG A 247 -25.37 43.51 -1.60
CA ARG A 247 -26.59 43.86 -2.33
C ARG A 247 -26.27 43.95 -3.83
N LEU A 248 -27.13 43.37 -4.67
CA LEU A 248 -27.04 43.48 -6.12
C LEU A 248 -27.81 44.70 -6.62
N ARG A 249 -27.22 45.45 -7.56
CA ARG A 249 -27.81 46.63 -8.22
C ARG A 249 -27.53 46.61 -9.73
N PRO A 250 -28.37 47.23 -10.59
CA PRO A 250 -28.01 47.47 -11.99
C PRO A 250 -26.70 48.25 -12.11
N VAL A 251 -25.84 47.86 -13.06
CA VAL A 251 -24.52 48.48 -13.25
C VAL A 251 -24.59 49.98 -13.57
N ASP A 252 -25.69 50.45 -14.17
CA ASP A 252 -25.89 51.84 -14.57
C ASP A 252 -25.86 52.83 -13.39
N GLN A 253 -26.07 52.33 -12.16
CA GLN A 253 -25.92 53.10 -10.92
C GLN A 253 -24.45 53.46 -10.61
N LEU A 254 -23.48 52.92 -11.37
CA LEU A 254 -22.05 53.27 -11.30
C LEU A 254 -21.61 54.24 -12.41
N HIS A 255 -22.52 54.72 -13.26
CA HIS A 255 -22.24 55.75 -14.26
C HIS A 255 -21.95 57.11 -13.60
N ASP A 256 -20.74 57.63 -13.83
CA ASP A 256 -20.37 59.00 -13.43
C ASP A 256 -20.34 59.93 -14.65
N PRO A 257 -21.40 60.71 -14.91
CA PRO A 257 -21.43 61.67 -16.01
C PRO A 257 -20.49 62.88 -15.79
N THR A 258 -19.93 63.07 -14.59
CA THR A 258 -18.98 64.17 -14.30
C THR A 258 -17.53 63.85 -14.66
N GLY A 259 -17.24 62.61 -15.09
CA GLY A 259 -15.91 62.19 -15.53
C GLY A 259 -14.83 62.20 -14.45
N ARG A 260 -15.22 62.24 -13.17
CA ARG A 260 -14.33 62.29 -11.99
C ARG A 260 -13.85 60.89 -11.56
N ARG A 261 -14.57 59.85 -11.94
CA ARG A 261 -14.27 58.45 -11.64
C ARG A 261 -13.74 57.70 -12.86
N PHE A 262 -12.57 57.07 -12.71
CA PHE A 262 -12.04 56.10 -13.65
C PHE A 262 -12.73 54.74 -13.47
N THR A 263 -13.01 54.05 -14.58
CA THR A 263 -13.61 52.71 -14.58
C THR A 263 -12.71 51.74 -15.34
N LEU A 264 -12.27 50.69 -14.64
CA LEU A 264 -11.56 49.57 -15.25
C LEU A 264 -12.42 48.32 -15.16
N VAL A 265 -12.93 47.84 -16.30
CA VAL A 265 -13.56 46.53 -16.39
C VAL A 265 -12.46 45.49 -16.48
N VAL A 266 -12.49 44.45 -15.65
CA VAL A 266 -11.51 43.35 -15.69
C VAL A 266 -12.22 42.07 -16.12
N SER A 267 -11.89 41.56 -17.31
CA SER A 267 -12.54 40.39 -17.89
C SER A 267 -11.69 39.70 -18.96
N ASP A 268 -11.80 38.36 -19.06
CA ASP A 268 -11.29 37.56 -20.17
C ASP A 268 -12.06 37.76 -21.49
N CYS A 269 -13.23 38.40 -21.47
CA CYS A 269 -14.15 38.58 -22.60
C CYS A 269 -14.62 37.29 -23.29
N VAL A 270 -14.52 36.14 -22.63
CA VAL A 270 -15.02 34.84 -23.11
C VAL A 270 -16.32 34.44 -22.40
N GLY A 271 -16.55 34.91 -21.17
CA GLY A 271 -17.72 34.56 -20.35
C GLY A 271 -19.10 34.82 -21.00
N PRO A 272 -20.18 34.17 -20.51
CA PRO A 272 -21.53 34.26 -21.10
C PRO A 272 -22.06 35.69 -21.28
N LEU A 273 -21.73 36.58 -20.34
CA LEU A 273 -21.95 38.03 -20.39
C LEU A 273 -21.54 38.67 -21.73
N TRP A 274 -20.42 38.23 -22.31
CA TRP A 274 -19.87 38.74 -23.56
C TRP A 274 -20.42 38.00 -24.77
N GLN A 275 -20.63 36.69 -24.68
CA GLN A 275 -21.22 35.89 -25.75
C GLN A 275 -22.67 36.34 -26.05
N ARG A 276 -23.40 36.78 -25.02
CA ARG A 276 -24.76 37.35 -25.10
C ARG A 276 -24.81 38.81 -25.57
N GLY A 277 -23.65 39.44 -25.78
CA GLY A 277 -23.55 40.87 -26.11
C GLY A 277 -23.89 41.81 -24.95
N ALA A 278 -24.08 41.32 -23.72
CA ALA A 278 -24.60 42.10 -22.60
C ALA A 278 -23.56 43.11 -22.08
N ALA A 279 -22.31 42.70 -21.92
CA ALA A 279 -21.20 43.62 -21.64
C ALA A 279 -21.06 44.68 -22.74
N GLN A 280 -21.16 44.29 -24.02
CA GLN A 280 -21.00 45.19 -25.15
C GLN A 280 -22.16 46.20 -25.27
N ARG A 281 -23.39 45.85 -24.84
CA ARG A 281 -24.50 46.80 -24.69
C ARG A 281 -24.20 47.81 -23.59
N PHE A 282 -23.87 47.32 -22.40
CA PHE A 282 -23.47 48.13 -21.24
C PHE A 282 -22.33 49.12 -21.54
N LEU A 283 -21.25 48.68 -22.17
CA LEU A 283 -20.10 49.54 -22.50
C LEU A 283 -20.44 50.66 -23.51
N ARG A 284 -21.49 50.51 -24.33
CA ARG A 284 -22.00 51.59 -25.21
C ARG A 284 -22.88 52.60 -24.48
N GLN A 285 -23.51 52.18 -23.40
CA GLN A 285 -24.32 53.02 -22.52
C GLN A 285 -23.45 53.81 -21.52
N TRP A 286 -22.16 53.45 -21.38
CA TRP A 286 -21.21 54.15 -20.54
C TRP A 286 -21.02 55.62 -20.98
N PRO A 287 -21.12 56.62 -20.08
CA PRO A 287 -21.05 58.03 -20.45
C PRO A 287 -19.78 58.41 -21.21
N ARG A 288 -19.92 59.09 -22.36
CA ARG A 288 -18.81 59.50 -23.26
C ARG A 288 -17.72 60.37 -22.62
N HIS A 289 -17.99 60.96 -21.46
CA HIS A 289 -17.04 61.78 -20.68
C HIS A 289 -16.46 61.06 -19.45
N SER A 290 -16.86 59.81 -19.19
CA SER A 290 -16.34 58.99 -18.09
C SER A 290 -15.16 58.12 -18.57
N PRO A 291 -13.96 58.24 -17.97
CA PRO A 291 -12.80 57.45 -18.39
C PRO A 291 -12.99 55.94 -18.16
N LEU A 292 -13.16 55.21 -19.25
CA LEU A 292 -13.35 53.76 -19.31
C LEU A 292 -12.14 53.07 -19.95
N ALA A 293 -11.76 51.90 -19.43
CA ALA A 293 -10.91 50.93 -20.13
C ALA A 293 -11.19 49.49 -19.69
N LEU A 294 -10.75 48.55 -20.51
CA LEU A 294 -10.87 47.11 -20.31
C LEU A 294 -9.49 46.52 -20.00
N VAL A 295 -9.28 46.05 -18.77
CA VAL A 295 -8.10 45.27 -18.39
C VAL A 295 -8.38 43.82 -18.77
N GLN A 296 -7.75 43.40 -19.86
CA GLN A 296 -7.90 42.08 -20.44
C GLN A 296 -6.67 41.24 -20.01
N PRO A 297 -6.83 40.22 -19.14
CA PRO A 297 -5.71 39.45 -18.61
C PRO A 297 -4.98 38.64 -19.67
N LEU A 298 -5.68 38.12 -20.68
CA LEU A 298 -5.11 37.23 -21.69
C LEU A 298 -4.05 37.96 -22.54
N PRO A 299 -3.06 37.25 -23.12
CA PRO A 299 -2.10 37.84 -24.04
C PRO A 299 -2.79 38.24 -25.37
N PRO A 300 -2.34 39.32 -26.05
CA PRO A 300 -2.97 39.80 -27.28
C PRO A 300 -3.19 38.76 -28.39
N ARG A 301 -2.34 37.72 -28.46
CA ARG A 301 -2.48 36.57 -29.38
C ARG A 301 -3.82 35.81 -29.26
N LEU A 302 -4.54 35.94 -28.14
CA LEU A 302 -5.83 35.29 -27.91
C LEU A 302 -7.03 36.23 -28.11
N TRP A 303 -6.83 37.55 -28.18
CA TRP A 303 -7.92 38.53 -28.27
C TRP A 303 -8.79 38.37 -29.53
N PRO A 304 -8.27 37.99 -30.72
CA PRO A 304 -9.09 37.65 -31.89
C PRO A 304 -10.03 36.43 -31.71
N ARG A 305 -10.00 35.76 -30.54
CA ARG A 305 -10.85 34.60 -30.21
C ARG A 305 -11.86 34.87 -29.08
N THR A 306 -11.84 36.05 -28.46
CA THR A 306 -12.83 36.46 -27.43
C THR A 306 -14.11 36.99 -28.09
N ALA A 307 -15.16 37.26 -27.30
CA ALA A 307 -16.38 37.91 -27.78
C ALA A 307 -16.29 39.45 -27.85
N LEU A 308 -15.15 40.03 -27.46
CA LEU A 308 -14.79 41.41 -27.75
C LEU A 308 -13.30 41.45 -28.17
N PRO A 309 -13.00 41.24 -29.46
CA PRO A 309 -11.64 41.30 -29.97
C PRO A 309 -11.10 42.72 -29.89
N ALA A 310 -9.78 42.83 -29.76
CA ALA A 310 -9.08 44.09 -29.65
C ALA A 310 -7.86 44.11 -30.59
N GLU A 311 -7.66 45.24 -31.24
CA GLU A 311 -6.71 45.46 -32.34
C GLU A 311 -5.64 46.50 -31.95
N PRO A 312 -4.42 46.41 -32.52
CA PRO A 312 -3.35 47.35 -32.24
C PRO A 312 -3.59 48.67 -32.97
N GLY A 313 -3.15 49.77 -32.38
CA GLY A 313 -3.27 51.06 -33.04
C GLY A 313 -2.76 52.24 -32.23
N THR A 314 -3.29 53.40 -32.61
CA THR A 314 -2.84 54.70 -32.12
C THR A 314 -4.03 55.53 -31.66
N PHE A 315 -4.06 55.87 -30.37
CA PHE A 315 -4.97 56.86 -29.84
C PHE A 315 -4.43 58.28 -30.08
N GLN A 316 -5.29 59.18 -30.54
CA GLN A 316 -5.05 60.61 -30.57
C GLN A 316 -5.76 61.24 -29.36
N ARG A 317 -5.02 61.99 -28.54
CA ARG A 317 -5.57 62.65 -27.36
C ARG A 317 -6.41 63.86 -27.75
N SER A 318 -7.48 64.11 -26.99
CA SER A 318 -8.20 65.37 -27.07
C SER A 318 -7.27 66.55 -26.76
N THR A 319 -7.55 67.70 -27.37
CA THR A 319 -6.92 68.98 -27.00
C THR A 319 -7.49 69.57 -25.71
N ARG A 320 -8.62 69.03 -25.22
CA ARG A 320 -9.23 69.36 -23.91
C ARG A 320 -8.94 68.25 -22.89
N PRO A 321 -8.49 68.56 -21.67
CA PRO A 321 -8.43 67.58 -20.57
C PRO A 321 -9.78 66.86 -20.37
N GLY A 322 -9.75 65.56 -20.10
CA GLY A 322 -10.96 64.74 -19.95
C GLY A 322 -11.82 64.56 -21.22
N GLY A 323 -11.39 65.08 -22.39
CA GLY A 323 -12.12 64.87 -23.65
C GLY A 323 -11.88 63.47 -24.25
N PRO A 324 -12.82 62.96 -25.07
CA PRO A 324 -12.70 61.64 -25.68
C PRO A 324 -11.47 61.53 -26.60
N ALA A 325 -10.80 60.38 -26.57
CA ALA A 325 -9.71 60.07 -27.47
C ALA A 325 -10.24 59.40 -28.76
N ALA A 326 -9.76 59.84 -29.91
CA ALA A 326 -9.99 59.12 -31.17
C ALA A 326 -8.99 57.95 -31.27
N PHE A 327 -9.40 56.83 -31.87
CA PHE A 327 -8.52 55.69 -32.14
C PHE A 327 -8.40 55.47 -33.65
N ARG A 328 -7.19 55.14 -34.11
CA ARG A 328 -6.92 54.69 -35.47
C ARG A 328 -6.23 53.33 -35.41
N SER A 329 -6.82 52.36 -36.10
CA SER A 329 -6.29 51.02 -36.31
C SER A 329 -4.94 51.03 -37.03
N ASP A 330 -4.11 50.02 -36.80
CA ASP A 330 -2.96 49.73 -37.67
C ASP A 330 -3.34 48.88 -38.89
N ASP A 331 -4.38 48.06 -38.78
CA ASP A 331 -4.84 47.16 -39.84
C ASP A 331 -5.64 47.91 -40.93
N GLU A 332 -6.40 48.94 -40.53
CA GLU A 332 -7.12 49.86 -41.44
C GLU A 332 -6.65 51.33 -41.26
N PRO A 333 -5.39 51.67 -41.59
CA PRO A 333 -4.80 52.99 -41.26
C PRO A 333 -5.36 54.16 -42.09
N TRP A 334 -6.16 53.87 -43.11
CA TRP A 334 -6.82 54.84 -44.00
C TRP A 334 -8.34 54.91 -43.81
N ALA A 335 -8.92 54.12 -42.90
CA ALA A 335 -10.36 54.16 -42.65
C ALA A 335 -10.78 55.51 -42.03
N VAL A 336 -11.89 56.07 -42.50
CA VAL A 336 -12.52 57.26 -41.91
C VAL A 336 -13.17 56.84 -40.58
N PRO A 337 -12.83 57.46 -39.44
CA PRO A 337 -13.43 57.09 -38.16
C PRO A 337 -14.94 57.37 -38.15
N ASP A 338 -15.74 56.31 -38.01
CA ASP A 338 -17.19 56.39 -37.82
C ASP A 338 -17.49 56.97 -36.41
N PRO A 339 -18.12 58.16 -36.30
CA PRO A 339 -18.42 58.79 -35.01
C PRO A 339 -19.53 58.07 -34.20
N ALA A 340 -20.19 57.07 -34.79
CA ALA A 340 -21.10 56.17 -34.10
C ALA A 340 -20.36 54.97 -33.45
N ARG A 341 -19.19 54.56 -33.96
CA ARG A 341 -18.36 53.50 -33.36
C ARG A 341 -17.56 54.03 -32.16
N GLN A 342 -17.71 53.37 -31.02
CA GLN A 342 -16.97 53.71 -29.81
C GLN A 342 -15.77 52.75 -29.63
N ALA A 343 -14.56 53.30 -29.59
CA ALA A 343 -13.35 52.56 -29.25
C ALA A 343 -13.15 52.54 -27.73
N VAL A 344 -13.06 51.35 -27.13
CA VAL A 344 -12.70 51.18 -25.72
C VAL A 344 -11.23 50.78 -25.61
N PRO A 345 -10.38 51.51 -24.86
CA PRO A 345 -8.98 51.12 -24.63
C PRO A 345 -8.88 49.77 -23.94
N VAL A 346 -8.05 48.88 -24.48
CA VAL A 346 -7.78 47.54 -23.94
C VAL A 346 -6.35 47.45 -23.44
N LEU A 347 -6.19 47.01 -22.19
CA LEU A 347 -4.94 47.04 -21.46
C LEU A 347 -4.54 45.61 -21.07
N THR A 348 -3.32 45.22 -21.42
CA THR A 348 -2.67 44.08 -20.75
C THR A 348 -2.38 44.44 -19.28
N PRO A 349 -2.32 43.45 -18.37
CA PRO A 349 -2.04 43.68 -16.94
C PRO A 349 -0.54 43.97 -16.69
N THR A 350 0.04 44.97 -17.37
CA THR A 350 1.48 45.29 -17.31
C THR A 350 1.74 46.80 -17.14
N PRO A 351 2.87 47.21 -16.52
CA PRO A 351 3.20 48.62 -16.28
C PRO A 351 3.17 49.51 -17.54
N GLU A 352 3.51 48.97 -18.71
CA GLU A 352 3.70 49.71 -19.97
C GLU A 352 2.35 50.10 -20.58
N ALA A 353 1.36 49.21 -20.52
CA ALA A 353 -0.01 49.46 -20.97
C ALA A 353 -0.68 50.49 -20.05
N PHE A 354 -0.57 50.31 -18.72
CA PHE A 354 -1.08 51.25 -17.74
C PHE A 354 -0.41 52.63 -17.84
N ALA A 355 0.90 52.70 -18.10
CA ALA A 355 1.60 53.98 -18.29
C ALA A 355 1.18 54.67 -19.60
N SER A 356 0.86 53.91 -20.64
CA SER A 356 0.33 54.44 -21.89
C SER A 356 -1.08 55.00 -21.71
N TRP A 357 -1.95 54.27 -21.02
CA TRP A 357 -3.29 54.73 -20.66
C TRP A 357 -3.26 55.95 -19.72
N ALA A 358 -2.35 56.01 -18.73
CA ALA A 358 -2.18 57.20 -17.91
C ALA A 358 -1.77 58.43 -18.76
N ARG A 359 -0.81 58.27 -19.69
CA ARG A 359 -0.41 59.32 -20.65
C ARG A 359 -1.54 59.78 -21.60
N LEU A 360 -2.57 58.95 -21.81
CA LEU A 360 -3.75 59.31 -22.59
C LEU A 360 -4.56 60.41 -21.91
N HIS A 361 -4.72 60.31 -20.59
CA HIS A 361 -5.61 61.18 -19.79
C HIS A 361 -4.90 62.39 -19.15
N THR A 362 -3.58 62.34 -18.94
CA THR A 362 -2.85 63.36 -18.15
C THR A 362 -1.86 64.19 -18.98
N GLY A 363 -1.64 63.83 -20.24
CA GLY A 363 -0.67 64.49 -21.11
C GLY A 363 -1.29 65.62 -21.91
N HIS A 364 -0.60 66.77 -21.95
CA HIS A 364 -1.07 67.97 -22.62
C HIS A 364 -0.78 67.93 -24.13
N GLY A 365 -1.54 68.69 -24.93
CA GLY A 365 -1.19 69.03 -26.31
C GLY A 365 -1.43 67.97 -27.39
N GLY A 366 -2.53 67.21 -27.34
CA GLY A 366 -3.09 66.47 -28.49
C GLY A 366 -2.26 65.30 -29.09
N GLY A 367 -1.01 65.11 -28.66
CA GLY A 367 -0.11 64.08 -29.22
C GLY A 367 -0.64 62.64 -29.07
N THR A 368 -0.07 61.73 -29.87
CA THR A 368 -0.51 60.34 -30.00
C THR A 368 0.04 59.40 -28.93
N VAL A 369 -0.71 58.33 -28.64
CA VAL A 369 -0.35 57.25 -27.70
C VAL A 369 -0.60 55.91 -28.37
N ARG A 370 0.41 55.03 -28.40
CA ARG A 370 0.26 53.65 -28.88
C ARG A 370 -0.49 52.80 -27.85
N GLY A 371 -1.38 51.94 -28.30
CA GLY A 371 -2.19 51.07 -27.45
C GLY A 371 -3.04 50.10 -28.26
N TRP A 372 -3.99 49.46 -27.59
CA TRP A 372 -4.96 48.57 -28.21
C TRP A 372 -6.38 49.09 -27.92
N ALA A 373 -7.31 48.84 -28.83
CA ALA A 373 -8.72 49.17 -28.64
C ALA A 373 -9.62 48.03 -29.08
N ALA A 374 -10.82 47.98 -28.51
CA ALA A 374 -11.92 47.17 -29.00
C ALA A 374 -13.03 48.08 -29.52
N TRP A 375 -13.59 47.76 -30.69
CA TRP A 375 -14.69 48.51 -31.28
C TRP A 375 -16.04 48.00 -30.78
N LEU A 376 -16.88 48.94 -30.33
CA LEU A 376 -18.29 48.70 -30.07
C LEU A 376 -19.09 49.14 -31.32
N ALA A 377 -19.79 48.19 -31.95
CA ALA A 377 -20.64 48.45 -33.11
C ALA A 377 -21.86 49.31 -32.71
N PRO A 378 -22.29 50.27 -33.54
CA PRO A 378 -23.30 51.27 -33.16
C PRO A 378 -24.71 50.68 -33.03
N GLU A 379 -25.09 49.78 -33.94
CA GLU A 379 -26.40 49.14 -33.99
C GLU A 379 -26.39 47.83 -33.17
N PRO A 380 -27.53 47.39 -32.57
CA PRO A 380 -27.66 46.05 -32.04
C PRO A 380 -27.67 45.02 -33.18
N THR A 381 -26.49 44.73 -33.76
CA THR A 381 -26.27 43.49 -34.51
C THR A 381 -26.78 42.33 -33.67
N ARG A 382 -27.82 41.65 -34.17
CA ARG A 382 -28.41 40.44 -33.59
C ARG A 382 -27.29 39.56 -33.04
N PRO A 383 -27.32 39.18 -31.74
CA PRO A 383 -26.17 38.54 -31.10
C PRO A 383 -25.72 37.36 -31.97
N PRO A 384 -24.43 37.29 -32.34
CA PRO A 384 -23.95 36.32 -33.32
C PRO A 384 -24.36 34.94 -32.82
N THR A 385 -25.22 34.26 -33.60
CA THR A 385 -26.00 33.10 -33.13
C THR A 385 -25.07 32.15 -32.39
N PRO A 386 -25.33 31.91 -31.08
CA PRO A 386 -24.30 31.53 -30.11
C PRO A 386 -23.57 30.31 -30.63
N ARG A 387 -22.31 30.54 -31.08
CA ARG A 387 -21.69 29.80 -32.19
C ARG A 387 -21.98 28.31 -32.04
N THR A 388 -22.91 27.81 -32.87
CA THR A 388 -23.51 26.48 -32.69
C THR A 388 -22.40 25.47 -32.44
N PRO A 389 -22.51 24.65 -31.38
CA PRO A 389 -21.38 23.90 -30.85
C PRO A 389 -20.70 23.17 -32.00
N ARG A 390 -19.46 23.62 -32.32
CA ARG A 390 -18.77 23.23 -33.55
C ARG A 390 -18.83 21.72 -33.66
N VAL A 391 -19.30 21.23 -34.81
CA VAL A 391 -19.52 19.80 -35.16
C VAL A 391 -18.57 18.93 -34.34
N PRO A 392 -19.09 18.04 -33.47
CA PRO A 392 -18.35 17.50 -32.34
C PRO A 392 -17.02 16.92 -32.79
N ARG A 393 -15.97 17.70 -32.53
CA ARG A 393 -14.62 17.40 -32.95
C ARG A 393 -14.17 16.15 -32.23
N GLY A 394 -13.60 15.20 -32.98
CA GLY A 394 -12.93 14.06 -32.37
C GLY A 394 -11.87 14.54 -31.38
N ASP A 395 -11.67 13.79 -30.30
CA ASP A 395 -10.80 14.16 -29.19
C ASP A 395 -9.36 14.53 -29.65
N GLU A 396 -8.86 13.91 -30.72
CA GLU A 396 -7.62 14.32 -31.37
C GLU A 396 -7.65 15.71 -32.01
N GLU A 397 -8.73 16.11 -32.68
CA GLU A 397 -8.83 17.43 -33.33
C GLU A 397 -8.97 18.53 -32.27
N LEU A 398 -9.66 18.26 -31.16
CA LEU A 398 -9.65 19.13 -29.98
C LEU A 398 -8.23 19.31 -29.45
N LEU A 399 -7.49 18.21 -29.24
CA LEU A 399 -6.12 18.25 -28.73
C LEU A 399 -5.14 18.88 -29.73
N ARG A 400 -5.30 18.65 -31.04
CA ARG A 400 -4.53 19.32 -32.11
C ARG A 400 -4.82 20.83 -32.15
N ALA A 401 -6.09 21.25 -32.03
CA ALA A 401 -6.46 22.66 -32.00
C ALA A 401 -5.91 23.39 -30.76
N PHE A 402 -5.83 22.72 -29.61
CA PHE A 402 -5.13 23.24 -28.43
C PHE A 402 -3.62 23.32 -28.65
N ARG A 403 -2.98 22.24 -29.12
CA ARG A 403 -1.53 22.19 -29.43
C ARG A 403 -1.10 23.27 -30.43
N ALA A 404 -1.96 23.69 -31.35
CA ALA A 404 -1.70 24.75 -32.32
C ALA A 404 -1.89 26.20 -31.80
N GLY A 405 -2.36 26.40 -30.56
CA GLY A 405 -2.65 27.74 -30.02
C GLY A 405 -2.27 28.00 -28.56
N ALA A 406 -1.88 26.96 -27.83
CA ALA A 406 -1.50 27.04 -26.41
C ALA A 406 0.00 27.32 -26.23
N SER A 407 0.36 27.96 -25.12
CA SER A 407 1.75 28.08 -24.70
C SER A 407 2.35 26.72 -24.30
N PRO A 408 3.70 26.56 -24.36
CA PRO A 408 4.37 25.37 -23.85
C PRO A 408 4.10 25.10 -22.35
N GLY A 409 3.83 26.15 -21.57
CA GLY A 409 3.44 26.04 -20.16
C GLY A 409 2.04 25.45 -20.00
N ALA A 410 1.04 25.98 -20.71
CA ALA A 410 -0.33 25.47 -20.72
C ALA A 410 -0.41 24.03 -21.24
N LEU A 411 0.41 23.66 -22.23
CA LEU A 411 0.53 22.29 -22.73
C LEU A 411 1.04 21.33 -21.65
N ARG A 412 2.15 21.65 -20.96
CA ARG A 412 2.63 20.82 -19.84
C ARG A 412 1.62 20.75 -18.70
N LEU A 413 0.92 21.86 -18.41
CA LEU A 413 -0.09 21.92 -17.36
C LEU A 413 -1.30 21.03 -17.69
N ALA A 414 -1.81 21.07 -18.92
CA ALA A 414 -2.92 20.21 -19.36
C ALA A 414 -2.61 18.71 -19.15
N VAL A 415 -1.38 18.30 -19.50
CA VAL A 415 -0.88 16.92 -19.34
C VAL A 415 -0.85 16.50 -17.86
N HIS A 416 -0.26 17.30 -16.96
CA HIS A 416 -0.25 17.00 -15.52
C HIS A 416 -1.65 16.99 -14.90
N LEU A 417 -2.53 17.89 -15.35
CA LEU A 417 -3.92 17.95 -14.91
C LEU A 417 -4.75 16.73 -15.34
N ALA A 418 -4.34 15.98 -16.37
CA ALA A 418 -5.07 14.77 -16.79
C ALA A 418 -5.10 13.66 -15.70
N ALA A 419 -4.13 13.68 -14.78
CA ALA A 419 -4.06 12.80 -13.62
C ALA A 419 -4.74 13.36 -12.35
N ALA A 420 -5.34 14.56 -12.40
CA ALA A 420 -5.82 15.29 -11.24
C ALA A 420 -7.36 15.45 -11.20
N PRO A 421 -8.00 15.42 -10.02
CA PRO A 421 -9.37 15.92 -9.84
C PRO A 421 -9.45 17.41 -10.20
N LEU A 422 -10.25 17.76 -11.21
CA LEU A 422 -10.25 19.10 -11.81
C LEU A 422 -11.20 20.08 -11.10
N THR A 423 -10.98 20.28 -9.80
CA THR A 423 -11.49 21.45 -9.08
C THR A 423 -10.43 22.55 -9.09
N LEU A 424 -10.82 23.82 -9.20
CA LEU A 424 -9.84 24.92 -9.35
C LEU A 424 -8.75 24.95 -8.25
N PRO A 425 -9.03 24.70 -6.94
CA PRO A 425 -7.99 24.62 -5.92
C PRO A 425 -6.96 23.50 -6.17
N VAL A 426 -7.40 22.34 -6.67
CA VAL A 426 -6.52 21.20 -7.00
C VAL A 426 -5.74 21.47 -8.29
N MET A 427 -6.33 22.16 -9.27
CA MET A 427 -5.59 22.61 -10.46
C MET A 427 -4.45 23.56 -10.08
N GLN A 428 -4.69 24.51 -9.17
CA GLN A 428 -3.66 25.42 -8.64
C GLN A 428 -2.62 24.71 -7.76
N LEU A 429 -3.01 23.66 -7.02
CA LEU A 429 -2.10 22.82 -6.25
C LEU A 429 -1.13 22.07 -7.17
N VAL A 430 -1.66 21.36 -8.17
CA VAL A 430 -0.87 20.59 -9.15
C VAL A 430 0.04 21.52 -9.95
N GLN A 431 -0.45 22.70 -10.33
CA GLN A 431 0.38 23.72 -10.95
C GLN A 431 1.60 24.09 -10.08
N ARG A 432 1.38 24.46 -8.81
CA ARG A 432 2.46 24.87 -7.89
C ARG A 432 3.42 23.73 -7.53
N ALA A 433 2.94 22.48 -7.52
CA ALA A 433 3.75 21.31 -7.16
C ALA A 433 4.59 20.79 -8.34
N MET A 434 4.03 20.76 -9.56
CA MET A 434 4.67 20.13 -10.73
C MET A 434 5.27 21.14 -11.71
N LEU A 435 4.77 22.38 -11.76
CA LEU A 435 5.14 23.40 -12.75
C LEU A 435 5.21 24.81 -12.11
N PRO A 436 6.09 25.02 -11.10
CA PRO A 436 6.14 26.26 -10.32
C PRO A 436 6.47 27.51 -11.15
N ASP A 437 7.10 27.36 -12.32
CA ASP A 437 7.41 28.45 -13.26
C ASP A 437 6.19 28.92 -14.08
N THR A 438 5.01 28.31 -13.90
CA THR A 438 3.77 28.67 -14.61
C THR A 438 2.82 29.44 -13.72
N GLY A 439 2.11 30.42 -14.29
CA GLY A 439 1.27 31.36 -13.58
C GLY A 439 -0.23 31.20 -13.86
N PRO A 440 -1.07 32.16 -13.43
CA PRO A 440 -2.50 32.14 -13.74
C PRO A 440 -2.79 32.12 -15.26
N MET A 441 -1.84 32.54 -16.09
CA MET A 441 -1.99 32.56 -17.54
C MET A 441 -2.11 31.16 -18.16
N GLU A 442 -1.19 30.26 -17.84
CA GLU A 442 -1.19 28.90 -18.38
C GLU A 442 -2.43 28.14 -17.94
N LEU A 443 -2.91 28.38 -16.71
CA LEU A 443 -4.15 27.80 -16.19
C LEU A 443 -5.39 28.36 -16.91
N ALA A 444 -5.41 29.66 -17.22
CA ALA A 444 -6.48 30.26 -18.00
C ALA A 444 -6.48 29.76 -19.46
N GLU A 445 -5.32 29.58 -20.10
CA GLU A 445 -5.22 28.96 -21.43
C GLU A 445 -5.80 27.53 -21.45
N VAL A 446 -5.57 26.73 -20.39
CA VAL A 446 -6.20 25.39 -20.26
C VAL A 446 -7.72 25.51 -20.07
N LEU A 447 -8.20 26.39 -19.19
CA LEU A 447 -9.65 26.56 -18.93
C LEU A 447 -10.43 27.08 -20.14
N LEU A 448 -9.83 27.97 -20.94
CA LEU A 448 -10.46 28.59 -22.11
C LEU A 448 -10.20 27.82 -23.42
N SER A 449 -9.44 26.73 -23.38
CA SER A 449 -9.08 25.90 -24.54
C SER A 449 -10.26 25.21 -25.24
N GLY A 450 -11.34 24.94 -24.50
CA GLY A 450 -12.40 24.01 -24.91
C GLY A 450 -12.06 22.52 -24.69
N LEU A 451 -10.89 22.17 -24.14
CA LEU A 451 -10.57 20.79 -23.73
C LEU A 451 -11.30 20.37 -22.45
N LEU A 452 -11.79 21.32 -21.65
CA LEU A 452 -12.45 21.06 -20.38
C LEU A 452 -13.97 21.25 -20.50
N ARG A 453 -14.72 20.21 -20.15
CA ARG A 453 -16.17 20.28 -19.95
C ARG A 453 -16.43 20.68 -18.50
N ARG A 454 -17.29 21.68 -18.27
CA ARG A 454 -17.75 22.03 -16.91
C ARG A 454 -18.84 21.05 -16.50
N LEU A 455 -18.74 20.50 -15.29
CA LEU A 455 -19.77 19.63 -14.72
C LEU A 455 -20.87 20.46 -14.04
N PRO A 456 -22.15 20.04 -14.11
CA PRO A 456 -23.24 20.70 -13.41
C PRO A 456 -23.18 20.41 -11.90
N GLY A 457 -23.36 21.43 -11.07
CA GLY A 457 -23.42 21.27 -9.61
C GLY A 457 -23.52 22.60 -8.85
N PRO A 458 -24.09 22.59 -7.63
CA PRO A 458 -24.23 23.77 -6.77
C PRO A 458 -22.97 24.10 -5.95
N ALA A 459 -21.83 23.47 -6.26
CA ALA A 459 -20.58 23.64 -5.53
C ALA A 459 -20.10 25.11 -5.55
N PRO A 460 -19.40 25.59 -4.50
CA PRO A 460 -18.93 26.97 -4.40
C PRO A 460 -17.89 27.34 -5.47
N TYR A 461 -17.33 26.36 -6.18
CA TYR A 461 -16.40 26.53 -7.28
C TYR A 461 -16.80 25.64 -8.47
N PRO A 462 -16.54 26.06 -9.74
CA PRO A 462 -16.81 25.22 -10.89
C PRO A 462 -15.89 23.98 -10.90
N CYS A 463 -16.49 22.82 -11.10
CA CYS A 463 -15.80 21.55 -11.34
C CYS A 463 -15.71 21.28 -12.85
N PHE A 464 -14.62 20.65 -13.29
CA PHE A 464 -14.35 20.34 -14.69
C PHE A 464 -14.05 18.85 -14.90
N SER A 465 -14.08 18.41 -16.16
CA SER A 465 -13.63 17.09 -16.62
C SER A 465 -13.04 17.19 -18.03
N TYR A 466 -12.07 16.33 -18.35
CA TYR A 466 -11.67 16.10 -19.74
C TYR A 466 -12.67 15.15 -20.43
N PRO A 467 -12.91 15.28 -21.75
CA PRO A 467 -13.47 14.21 -22.56
C PRO A 467 -12.69 12.89 -22.40
N PRO A 468 -13.36 11.72 -22.44
CA PRO A 468 -12.73 10.44 -22.17
C PRO A 468 -11.47 10.11 -22.97
N GLY A 469 -11.43 10.40 -24.27
CA GLY A 469 -10.26 10.14 -25.12
C GLY A 469 -9.20 11.23 -24.99
N VAL A 470 -9.58 12.51 -24.84
CA VAL A 470 -8.64 13.61 -24.53
C VAL A 470 -7.87 13.28 -23.25
N GLN A 471 -8.53 12.75 -22.22
CA GLN A 471 -7.85 12.36 -20.99
C GLN A 471 -6.83 11.22 -21.22
N GLN A 472 -7.18 10.21 -22.01
CA GLN A 472 -6.27 9.10 -22.35
C GLN A 472 -5.07 9.56 -23.20
N LEU A 473 -5.29 10.44 -24.18
CA LEU A 473 -4.23 11.03 -25.01
C LEU A 473 -3.26 11.90 -24.19
N LEU A 474 -3.77 12.61 -23.17
CA LEU A 474 -2.94 13.39 -22.25
C LEU A 474 -2.21 12.51 -21.22
N LEU A 475 -2.85 11.46 -20.68
CA LEU A 475 -2.20 10.49 -19.79
C LEU A 475 -1.09 9.70 -20.51
N GLY A 476 -1.32 9.31 -21.77
CA GLY A 476 -0.27 8.73 -22.63
C GLY A 476 0.86 9.71 -23.00
N SER A 477 0.74 10.98 -22.62
CA SER A 477 1.79 12.01 -22.72
C SER A 477 2.44 12.34 -21.37
N LEU A 478 2.05 11.67 -20.27
CA LEU A 478 2.51 11.91 -18.89
C LEU A 478 3.30 10.70 -18.38
N ASP A 479 4.44 10.97 -17.73
CA ASP A 479 5.27 9.95 -17.09
C ASP A 479 4.55 9.30 -15.88
N PRO A 480 4.64 7.96 -15.68
CA PRO A 480 3.97 7.29 -14.56
C PRO A 480 4.40 7.78 -13.17
N GLY A 481 5.68 8.15 -13.00
CA GLY A 481 6.20 8.74 -11.77
C GLY A 481 5.66 10.15 -11.54
N ALA A 482 5.56 10.96 -12.59
CA ALA A 482 4.89 12.27 -12.54
C ALA A 482 3.40 12.15 -12.20
N ALA A 483 2.70 11.14 -12.73
CA ALA A 483 1.31 10.84 -12.36
C ALA A 483 1.17 10.41 -10.90
N ALA A 484 2.07 9.56 -10.39
CA ALA A 484 2.11 9.17 -8.98
C ALA A 484 2.38 10.37 -8.05
N LEU A 485 3.24 11.31 -8.46
CA LEU A 485 3.46 12.58 -7.74
C LEU A 485 2.19 13.45 -7.71
N VAL A 486 1.48 13.60 -8.83
CA VAL A 486 0.19 14.31 -8.88
C VAL A 486 -0.81 13.70 -7.89
N LEU A 487 -1.00 12.38 -7.90
CA LEU A 487 -1.90 11.69 -6.97
C LEU A 487 -1.46 11.82 -5.50
N LYS A 488 -0.15 11.80 -5.22
CA LYS A 488 0.41 12.05 -3.88
C LYS A 488 0.14 13.48 -3.39
N HIS A 489 0.31 14.48 -4.25
CA HIS A 489 0.00 15.87 -3.91
C HIS A 489 -1.50 16.10 -3.69
N CYS A 490 -2.37 15.52 -4.53
CA CYS A 490 -3.80 15.51 -4.30
C CYS A 490 -4.16 14.86 -2.95
N SER A 491 -3.53 13.73 -2.59
CA SER A 491 -3.75 13.04 -1.31
C SER A 491 -3.46 13.91 -0.10
N ALA A 492 -2.29 14.53 -0.07
CA ALA A 492 -1.92 15.45 0.99
C ALA A 492 -2.85 16.69 1.08
N TYR A 493 -3.57 17.04 0.01
CA TYR A 493 -4.58 18.10 0.03
C TYR A 493 -5.93 17.62 0.59
N VAL A 494 -6.39 16.42 0.22
CA VAL A 494 -7.67 15.88 0.76
C VAL A 494 -7.56 15.55 2.24
N GLU A 495 -6.47 14.92 2.69
CA GLU A 495 -6.17 14.67 4.11
C GLU A 495 -6.30 15.94 4.96
N ARG A 496 -5.80 17.07 4.45
CA ARG A 496 -5.76 18.37 5.16
C ARG A 496 -7.09 19.11 5.14
N ASN A 497 -7.86 19.00 4.06
CA ASN A 497 -9.06 19.81 3.85
C ASN A 497 -10.36 19.09 4.22
N PHE A 498 -10.39 17.75 4.17
CA PHE A 498 -11.55 16.94 4.54
C PHE A 498 -11.31 16.08 5.80
N GLY A 499 -10.05 15.98 6.26
CA GLY A 499 -9.68 15.42 7.55
C GLY A 499 -9.35 13.92 7.54
N GLN A 500 -8.73 13.47 8.63
CA GLN A 500 -8.15 12.11 8.80
C GLN A 500 -9.17 10.95 8.76
N GLY A 501 -10.48 11.24 8.70
CA GLY A 501 -11.54 10.23 8.56
C GLY A 501 -11.84 9.82 7.12
N MET A 502 -11.44 10.63 6.12
CA MET A 502 -11.60 10.27 4.72
C MET A 502 -10.48 9.30 4.30
N ARG A 503 -10.83 8.16 3.69
CA ARG A 503 -9.84 7.23 3.13
C ARG A 503 -8.98 7.95 2.08
N ASN A 504 -7.65 7.79 2.15
CA ASN A 504 -6.73 8.35 1.15
C ASN A 504 -7.07 7.88 -0.28
N PHE A 505 -6.67 8.64 -1.31
CA PHE A 505 -7.01 8.32 -2.71
C PHE A 505 -6.71 6.88 -3.15
N PRO A 506 -5.58 6.24 -2.80
CA PRO A 506 -5.37 4.83 -3.15
C PRO A 506 -6.43 3.91 -2.55
N ALA A 507 -6.96 4.21 -1.37
CA ALA A 507 -8.00 3.43 -0.69
C ALA A 507 -9.42 3.78 -1.16
N LEU A 508 -9.69 5.01 -1.61
CA LEU A 508 -10.93 5.34 -2.35
C LEU A 508 -10.96 4.69 -3.74
N ALA A 509 -9.83 4.73 -4.45
CA ALA A 509 -9.66 4.07 -5.73
C ALA A 509 -9.75 2.55 -5.60
N ALA A 510 -9.07 1.96 -4.63
CA ALA A 510 -9.15 0.52 -4.36
C ALA A 510 -10.59 0.08 -4.00
N ALA A 511 -11.34 0.86 -3.21
CA ALA A 511 -12.74 0.55 -2.94
C ALA A 511 -13.59 0.54 -4.22
N ARG A 512 -13.41 1.53 -5.10
CA ARG A 512 -14.19 1.62 -6.36
C ARG A 512 -13.71 0.63 -7.44
N LEU A 513 -12.43 0.26 -7.46
CA LEU A 513 -11.89 -0.85 -8.26
C LEU A 513 -12.39 -2.21 -7.75
N ALA A 514 -12.61 -2.33 -6.43
CA ALA A 514 -13.23 -3.48 -5.78
C ALA A 514 -14.77 -3.53 -5.89
N GLY A 515 -15.38 -2.71 -6.76
CA GLY A 515 -16.84 -2.67 -6.96
C GLY A 515 -17.67 -2.16 -5.77
N HIS A 516 -17.02 -1.80 -4.66
CA HIS A 516 -17.71 -1.28 -3.47
C HIS A 516 -18.03 0.20 -3.69
N ASP A 517 -19.27 0.50 -4.08
CA ASP A 517 -19.73 1.87 -4.24
C ASP A 517 -20.28 2.42 -2.90
N PRO A 518 -19.56 3.34 -2.20
CA PRO A 518 -19.99 3.84 -0.89
C PRO A 518 -21.25 4.72 -0.95
N ALA A 519 -21.81 4.96 -2.13
CA ALA A 519 -23.11 5.59 -2.31
C ALA A 519 -24.30 4.60 -2.31
N ALA A 520 -24.06 3.29 -2.36
CA ALA A 520 -25.12 2.28 -2.49
C ALA A 520 -25.86 1.98 -1.16
N ASP A 521 -25.16 2.04 -0.02
CA ASP A 521 -25.76 1.82 1.31
C ASP A 521 -26.80 2.89 1.73
N ALA A 522 -26.95 3.96 0.93
CA ALA A 522 -27.93 5.02 1.15
C ALA A 522 -29.29 4.77 0.45
N GLY A 523 -29.72 3.51 0.37
CA GLY A 523 -31.12 3.13 0.14
C GLY A 523 -31.64 3.26 -1.31
N ALA A 524 -31.40 2.23 -2.13
CA ALA A 524 -32.14 1.99 -3.38
C ALA A 524 -32.55 0.51 -3.48
N GLY A 525 -33.82 0.25 -3.84
CA GLY A 525 -34.32 -1.12 -4.01
C GLY A 525 -33.86 -1.80 -5.31
N PRO A 526 -33.88 -3.14 -5.38
CA PRO A 526 -33.42 -3.87 -6.56
C PRO A 526 -34.41 -3.71 -7.73
N GLY A 527 -34.04 -2.89 -8.73
CA GLY A 527 -34.95 -2.58 -9.84
C GLY A 527 -34.44 -1.56 -10.86
N ALA A 528 -33.15 -1.60 -11.23
CA ALA A 528 -32.61 -0.78 -12.31
C ALA A 528 -31.55 -1.56 -13.11
N THR A 529 -31.76 -1.72 -14.41
CA THR A 529 -30.73 -2.21 -15.35
C THR A 529 -29.71 -1.11 -15.64
N PRO A 530 -28.42 -1.43 -15.84
CA PRO A 530 -27.43 -0.45 -16.24
C PRO A 530 -27.66 -0.04 -17.71
N ASP A 531 -27.89 1.25 -17.94
CA ASP A 531 -27.92 1.87 -19.27
C ASP A 531 -26.61 2.66 -19.47
N GLU A 532 -26.02 2.63 -20.66
CA GLU A 532 -24.62 3.02 -20.91
C GLU A 532 -24.38 4.54 -21.09
N THR A 533 -25.21 5.39 -20.46
CA THR A 533 -25.11 6.85 -20.61
C THR A 533 -24.31 7.52 -19.47
N ASP A 534 -23.07 7.93 -19.79
CA ASP A 534 -22.06 8.44 -18.86
C ASP A 534 -22.28 9.91 -18.40
N GLU A 535 -23.36 10.20 -17.65
CA GLU A 535 -23.55 11.48 -16.94
C GLU A 535 -23.85 11.32 -15.42
N PRO A 536 -23.21 12.11 -14.53
CA PRO A 536 -23.37 11.97 -13.07
C PRO A 536 -24.63 12.67 -12.54
N THR A 537 -25.71 11.91 -12.32
CA THR A 537 -27.02 12.46 -11.92
C THR A 537 -27.44 12.18 -10.46
N ARG A 538 -26.83 12.86 -9.47
CA ARG A 538 -27.53 13.22 -8.21
C ARG A 538 -26.84 14.33 -7.40
N ARG A 539 -27.63 14.98 -6.52
CA ARG A 539 -27.45 16.39 -6.08
C ARG A 539 -26.23 16.70 -5.20
N GLU A 540 -25.56 15.72 -4.61
CA GLU A 540 -24.46 15.94 -3.64
C GLU A 540 -23.15 15.20 -4.02
N GLY A 541 -23.12 14.43 -5.12
CA GLY A 541 -22.01 13.51 -5.41
C GLY A 541 -20.77 14.11 -6.08
N ALA A 542 -20.91 15.14 -6.92
CA ALA A 542 -19.95 15.44 -7.98
C ALA A 542 -18.48 15.65 -7.56
N GLU A 543 -18.20 16.32 -6.42
CA GLU A 543 -16.81 16.47 -5.95
C GLU A 543 -16.25 15.14 -5.42
N ALA A 544 -16.99 14.43 -4.55
CA ALA A 544 -16.57 13.13 -4.02
C ALA A 544 -16.41 12.07 -5.14
N GLU A 545 -17.29 12.11 -6.15
CA GLU A 545 -17.22 11.26 -7.33
C GLU A 545 -15.98 11.56 -8.17
N LEU A 546 -15.65 12.83 -8.44
CA LEU A 546 -14.38 13.21 -9.08
C LEU A 546 -13.17 12.71 -8.28
N PHE A 547 -13.21 12.87 -6.96
CA PHE A 547 -12.15 12.45 -6.04
C PHE A 547 -12.01 10.91 -5.92
N ALA A 548 -12.99 10.11 -6.36
CA ALA A 548 -12.87 8.65 -6.45
C ALA A 548 -12.61 8.14 -7.89
N ARG A 549 -13.35 8.67 -8.88
CA ARG A 549 -13.39 8.19 -10.27
C ARG A 549 -12.11 8.50 -11.05
N ILE A 550 -11.56 9.72 -10.94
CA ILE A 550 -10.33 10.08 -11.67
C ILE A 550 -9.11 9.25 -11.20
N PRO A 551 -8.81 9.12 -9.89
CA PRO A 551 -7.69 8.29 -9.44
C PRO A 551 -7.85 6.81 -9.80
N ALA A 552 -9.05 6.24 -9.68
CA ALA A 552 -9.30 4.87 -10.14
C ALA A 552 -9.05 4.71 -11.64
N ARG A 553 -9.43 5.70 -12.46
CA ARG A 553 -9.15 5.72 -13.90
C ARG A 553 -7.66 5.88 -14.22
N VAL A 554 -6.93 6.72 -13.48
CA VAL A 554 -5.49 6.95 -13.66
C VAL A 554 -4.70 5.70 -13.27
N LEU A 555 -5.05 5.07 -12.14
CA LEU A 555 -4.45 3.80 -11.73
C LEU A 555 -4.74 2.69 -12.76
N ARG A 556 -5.98 2.54 -13.24
CA ARG A 556 -6.33 1.59 -14.31
C ARG A 556 -5.61 1.88 -15.65
N PHE A 557 -5.15 3.11 -15.89
CA PHE A 557 -4.41 3.46 -17.12
C PHE A 557 -2.93 3.05 -17.04
N TYR A 558 -2.27 3.26 -15.91
CA TYR A 558 -0.84 2.89 -15.72
C TYR A 558 -0.64 1.45 -15.21
N HIS A 559 -1.66 0.89 -14.55
CA HIS A 559 -1.66 -0.44 -13.97
C HIS A 559 -3.01 -1.12 -14.30
N PRO A 560 -3.20 -1.62 -15.53
CA PRO A 560 -4.43 -2.28 -15.94
C PRO A 560 -4.75 -3.52 -15.09
N ASP A 561 -3.71 -4.13 -14.49
CA ASP A 561 -3.78 -5.32 -13.63
C ASP A 561 -4.34 -5.04 -12.22
N LEU A 562 -4.65 -3.77 -11.88
CA LEU A 562 -5.32 -3.38 -10.62
C LEU A 562 -6.87 -3.50 -10.67
N VAL A 563 -7.39 -4.31 -11.59
CA VAL A 563 -8.71 -4.94 -11.39
C VAL A 563 -8.61 -5.86 -10.16
N THR A 564 -9.74 -6.13 -9.47
CA THR A 564 -9.77 -7.11 -8.38
C THR A 564 -9.05 -8.41 -8.80
N PRO A 565 -7.99 -8.84 -8.10
CA PRO A 565 -7.39 -10.14 -8.37
C PRO A 565 -8.48 -11.19 -8.20
N ASP A 566 -8.52 -12.14 -9.14
CA ASP A 566 -9.42 -13.29 -9.07
C ASP A 566 -9.30 -13.94 -7.66
N PRO A 567 -10.41 -14.33 -6.99
CA PRO A 567 -10.34 -14.82 -5.62
C PRO A 567 -9.36 -16.00 -5.43
N LEU A 568 -9.17 -16.85 -6.44
CA LEU A 568 -8.18 -17.93 -6.42
C LEU A 568 -6.74 -17.40 -6.45
N THR A 569 -6.46 -16.40 -7.30
CA THR A 569 -5.17 -15.70 -7.39
C THR A 569 -4.85 -14.94 -6.11
N GLU A 570 -5.84 -14.27 -5.51
CA GLU A 570 -5.68 -13.58 -4.22
C GLU A 570 -5.46 -14.58 -3.07
N ALA A 571 -6.18 -15.70 -3.06
CA ALA A 571 -5.97 -16.77 -2.09
C ALA A 571 -4.56 -17.37 -2.18
N ARG A 572 -4.04 -17.61 -3.40
CA ARG A 572 -2.65 -18.04 -3.64
C ARG A 572 -1.65 -17.00 -3.11
N ARG A 573 -1.89 -15.71 -3.35
CA ARG A 573 -1.04 -14.61 -2.88
C ARG A 573 -1.02 -14.50 -1.35
N LEU A 574 -2.19 -14.62 -0.70
CA LEU A 574 -2.33 -14.57 0.76
C LEU A 574 -1.76 -15.82 1.45
N LEU A 575 -1.91 -17.00 0.84
CA LEU A 575 -1.30 -18.24 1.32
C LEU A 575 0.22 -18.13 1.43
N GLU A 576 0.90 -17.67 0.37
CA GLU A 576 2.36 -17.54 0.39
C GLU A 576 2.85 -16.46 1.36
N GLN A 577 2.10 -15.35 1.50
CA GLN A 577 2.40 -14.35 2.53
C GLN A 577 2.17 -14.88 3.96
N GLY A 578 1.09 -15.62 4.20
CA GLY A 578 0.79 -16.27 5.48
C GLY A 578 1.80 -17.35 5.85
N ARG A 579 2.31 -18.11 4.87
CA ARG A 579 3.43 -19.05 5.04
C ARG A 579 4.72 -18.33 5.43
N ALA A 580 5.12 -17.32 4.67
CA ALA A 580 6.37 -16.58 4.89
C ALA A 580 6.39 -15.82 6.24
N GLN A 581 5.23 -15.34 6.70
CA GLN A 581 5.09 -14.57 7.95
C GLN A 581 4.63 -15.42 9.14
N SER A 582 4.18 -16.66 8.90
CA SER A 582 3.51 -17.54 9.88
C SER A 582 2.28 -16.90 10.56
N ASP A 583 1.59 -15.98 9.87
CA ASP A 583 0.45 -15.23 10.39
C ASP A 583 -0.89 -15.97 10.15
N PRO A 584 -1.61 -16.39 11.21
CA PRO A 584 -2.93 -17.01 11.08
C PRO A 584 -4.00 -16.11 10.44
N ALA A 585 -3.90 -14.78 10.55
CA ALA A 585 -4.88 -13.86 9.98
C ALA A 585 -4.81 -13.85 8.45
N LEU A 586 -3.59 -13.86 7.87
CA LEU A 586 -3.39 -13.99 6.43
C LEU A 586 -3.86 -15.35 5.90
N LEU A 587 -3.69 -16.43 6.67
CA LEU A 587 -4.19 -17.76 6.30
C LEU A 587 -5.73 -17.84 6.35
N SER A 588 -6.38 -17.19 7.34
CA SER A 588 -7.85 -17.06 7.38
C SER A 588 -8.37 -16.28 6.17
N ALA A 589 -7.75 -15.15 5.84
CA ALA A 589 -8.12 -14.37 4.66
C ALA A 589 -7.86 -15.14 3.34
N ALA A 590 -6.78 -15.94 3.26
CA ALA A 590 -6.53 -16.83 2.12
C ALA A 590 -7.64 -17.88 1.97
N ARG A 591 -8.10 -18.45 3.10
CA ARG A 591 -9.20 -19.42 3.14
C ARG A 591 -10.50 -18.80 2.62
N GLU A 592 -10.89 -17.64 3.12
CA GLU A 592 -12.10 -16.93 2.70
C GLU A 592 -12.13 -16.71 1.18
N ARG A 593 -11.01 -16.31 0.56
CA ARG A 593 -10.93 -16.11 -0.90
C ARG A 593 -10.87 -17.40 -1.71
N ALA A 594 -10.34 -18.48 -1.14
CA ALA A 594 -10.40 -19.79 -1.77
C ALA A 594 -11.82 -20.42 -1.66
N GLU A 595 -12.54 -20.15 -0.57
CA GLU A 595 -13.96 -20.53 -0.43
C GLU A 595 -14.85 -19.73 -1.41
N GLU A 596 -14.57 -18.43 -1.59
CA GLU A 596 -15.20 -17.57 -2.61
C GLU A 596 -14.96 -18.07 -4.05
N ALA A 597 -13.81 -18.69 -4.32
CA ALA A 597 -13.46 -19.28 -5.63
C ALA A 597 -14.12 -20.64 -5.93
N LEU A 598 -14.73 -21.32 -4.94
CA LEU A 598 -15.31 -22.66 -5.12
C LEU A 598 -16.38 -22.78 -6.23
N PRO A 599 -17.23 -21.77 -6.52
CA PRO A 599 -18.22 -21.88 -7.60
C PRO A 599 -17.63 -21.71 -9.00
N THR A 600 -16.47 -21.05 -9.14
CA THR A 600 -15.86 -20.68 -10.43
C THR A 600 -14.70 -21.59 -10.82
N ALA A 601 -13.88 -22.01 -9.86
CA ALA A 601 -12.70 -22.87 -10.06
C ALA A 601 -12.70 -24.02 -9.02
N PRO A 602 -13.68 -24.97 -9.09
CA PRO A 602 -13.98 -25.89 -8.00
C PRO A 602 -12.86 -26.88 -7.67
N VAL A 603 -11.95 -27.19 -8.58
CA VAL A 603 -10.82 -28.10 -8.34
C VAL A 603 -9.68 -27.33 -7.71
N GLU A 604 -9.29 -26.23 -8.34
CA GLU A 604 -8.16 -25.38 -8.03
C GLU A 604 -8.34 -24.70 -6.67
N ALA A 605 -9.55 -24.22 -6.38
CA ALA A 605 -9.94 -23.70 -5.07
C ALA A 605 -9.78 -24.75 -3.97
N ARG A 606 -10.15 -26.01 -4.21
CA ARG A 606 -9.96 -27.11 -3.24
C ARG A 606 -8.48 -27.46 -3.05
N VAL A 607 -7.67 -27.47 -4.11
CA VAL A 607 -6.21 -27.66 -3.98
C VAL A 607 -5.57 -26.54 -3.15
N VAL A 608 -5.98 -25.28 -3.38
CA VAL A 608 -5.51 -24.13 -2.59
C VAL A 608 -6.01 -24.22 -1.14
N LEU A 609 -7.26 -24.62 -0.89
CA LEU A 609 -7.79 -24.85 0.47
C LEU A 609 -7.00 -25.94 1.21
N GLY A 610 -6.74 -27.09 0.60
CA GLY A 610 -5.90 -28.14 1.20
C GLY A 610 -4.51 -27.62 1.59
N ARG A 611 -3.88 -26.82 0.72
CA ARG A 611 -2.61 -26.14 0.98
C ARG A 611 -2.67 -25.09 2.10
N ILE A 612 -3.81 -24.42 2.31
CA ILE A 612 -4.06 -23.47 3.40
C ILE A 612 -4.25 -24.23 4.73
N MET A 613 -5.10 -25.25 4.77
CA MET A 613 -5.32 -26.08 5.97
C MET A 613 -4.02 -26.72 6.47
N TYR A 614 -3.17 -27.21 5.55
CA TYR A 614 -1.84 -27.71 5.86
C TYR A 614 -0.91 -26.63 6.45
N ALA A 615 -0.93 -25.41 5.89
CA ALA A 615 -0.15 -24.28 6.41
C ALA A 615 -0.63 -23.85 7.82
N GLU A 616 -1.94 -23.77 8.04
CA GLU A 616 -2.53 -23.50 9.35
C GLU A 616 -2.13 -24.56 10.39
N ALA A 617 -2.12 -25.84 10.01
CA ALA A 617 -1.69 -26.96 10.85
C ALA A 617 -0.19 -26.90 11.22
N GLY A 618 0.62 -26.16 10.47
CA GLY A 618 2.02 -25.86 10.82
C GLY A 618 2.18 -24.78 11.89
N THR A 619 1.18 -23.92 12.10
CA THR A 619 1.31 -22.75 12.98
C THR A 619 1.55 -23.13 14.44
N GLY A 620 2.24 -22.26 15.18
CA GLY A 620 2.37 -22.37 16.64
C GLY A 620 1.05 -22.17 17.39
N ALA A 621 -0.02 -21.72 16.72
CA ALA A 621 -1.37 -21.63 17.29
C ALA A 621 -2.10 -22.98 17.20
N ALA A 622 -2.11 -23.63 16.03
CA ALA A 622 -2.76 -24.94 15.84
C ALA A 622 -2.18 -26.02 16.78
N ARG A 623 -0.84 -26.06 16.93
CA ARG A 623 -0.15 -26.98 17.85
C ARG A 623 -0.55 -26.76 19.32
N ARG A 624 -0.55 -25.52 19.82
CA ARG A 624 -0.97 -25.21 21.20
C ARG A 624 -2.45 -25.50 21.49
N ALA A 625 -3.29 -25.52 20.45
CA ALA A 625 -4.71 -25.83 20.56
C ALA A 625 -5.03 -27.32 20.29
N GLY A 626 -4.04 -28.17 20.01
CA GLY A 626 -4.26 -29.59 19.68
C GLY A 626 -4.96 -29.87 18.35
N ARG A 627 -5.21 -28.85 17.51
CA ARG A 627 -6.01 -28.96 16.26
C ARG A 627 -5.20 -29.37 15.02
N ARG A 628 -3.94 -29.78 15.19
CA ARG A 628 -3.02 -30.06 14.08
C ARG A 628 -3.46 -31.28 13.27
N SER A 629 -3.75 -32.40 13.93
CA SER A 629 -4.31 -33.60 13.30
C SER A 629 -5.67 -33.35 12.65
N GLU A 630 -6.55 -32.59 13.31
CA GLU A 630 -7.87 -32.21 12.79
C GLU A 630 -7.77 -31.41 11.47
N LEU A 631 -6.91 -30.39 11.43
CA LEU A 631 -6.71 -29.57 10.23
C LEU A 631 -6.08 -30.38 9.08
N LEU A 632 -5.16 -31.30 9.38
CA LEU A 632 -4.57 -32.18 8.39
C LEU A 632 -5.59 -33.20 7.86
N ALA A 633 -6.45 -33.79 8.70
CA ALA A 633 -7.52 -34.68 8.24
C ALA A 633 -8.48 -33.95 7.29
N ARG A 634 -8.97 -32.76 7.68
CA ARG A 634 -9.79 -31.88 6.82
C ARG A 634 -9.07 -31.54 5.49
N ALA A 635 -7.76 -31.32 5.52
CA ALA A 635 -6.97 -31.06 4.31
C ALA A 635 -6.96 -32.27 3.37
N ALA A 636 -6.81 -33.49 3.90
CA ALA A 636 -6.85 -34.72 3.11
C ALA A 636 -8.22 -34.91 2.45
N ASP A 637 -9.32 -34.73 3.20
CA ASP A 637 -10.68 -34.83 2.69
C ASP A 637 -10.96 -33.86 1.53
N ILE A 638 -10.54 -32.60 1.68
CA ILE A 638 -10.69 -31.57 0.63
C ILE A 638 -9.92 -31.97 -0.65
N LEU A 639 -8.73 -32.55 -0.49
CA LEU A 639 -7.88 -32.98 -1.61
C LEU A 639 -8.34 -34.29 -2.26
N VAL A 640 -9.05 -35.17 -1.55
CA VAL A 640 -9.80 -36.29 -2.14
C VAL A 640 -10.85 -35.75 -3.11
N HIS A 641 -11.74 -34.87 -2.65
CA HIS A 641 -12.77 -34.27 -3.49
C HIS A 641 -12.19 -33.47 -4.67
N ALA A 642 -11.04 -32.82 -4.51
CA ALA A 642 -10.34 -32.16 -5.60
C ALA A 642 -9.90 -33.16 -6.69
N ALA A 643 -9.29 -34.28 -6.28
CA ALA A 643 -8.80 -35.32 -7.20
C ALA A 643 -9.94 -36.11 -7.89
N GLU A 644 -11.11 -36.21 -7.26
CA GLU A 644 -12.31 -36.85 -7.82
C GLU A 644 -13.05 -35.95 -8.83
N LEU A 645 -13.04 -34.63 -8.63
CA LEU A 645 -13.60 -33.65 -9.56
C LEU A 645 -12.67 -33.36 -10.75
N ALA A 646 -11.36 -33.58 -10.60
CA ALA A 646 -10.37 -33.35 -11.64
C ALA A 646 -10.33 -34.49 -12.68
N ARG A 647 -10.07 -34.15 -13.94
CA ARG A 647 -9.93 -35.15 -15.01
C ARG A 647 -8.62 -35.94 -14.83
N LEU A 648 -8.70 -37.27 -14.92
CA LEU A 648 -7.52 -38.15 -14.89
C LEU A 648 -6.46 -37.70 -15.92
N GLY A 649 -5.22 -37.54 -15.47
CA GLY A 649 -4.10 -37.08 -16.31
C GLY A 649 -4.08 -35.57 -16.60
N ASP A 650 -4.85 -34.76 -15.86
CA ASP A 650 -4.73 -33.30 -15.85
C ASP A 650 -3.73 -32.83 -14.77
N ASP A 651 -3.17 -31.63 -14.93
CA ASP A 651 -2.21 -31.06 -13.96
C ASP A 651 -2.86 -30.84 -12.59
N HIS A 652 -4.13 -30.41 -12.53
CA HIS A 652 -4.83 -30.23 -11.25
C HIS A 652 -5.15 -31.54 -10.53
N TRP A 653 -5.40 -32.62 -11.28
CA TRP A 653 -5.53 -33.97 -10.74
C TRP A 653 -4.21 -34.43 -10.11
N ALA A 654 -3.09 -34.17 -10.80
CA ALA A 654 -1.76 -34.49 -10.28
C ALA A 654 -1.42 -33.67 -9.03
N GLU A 655 -1.66 -32.36 -9.03
CA GLU A 655 -1.45 -31.50 -7.86
C GLU A 655 -2.26 -31.96 -6.65
N ALA A 656 -3.56 -32.22 -6.81
CA ALA A 656 -4.43 -32.66 -5.71
C ALA A 656 -3.89 -33.94 -5.03
N ARG A 657 -3.43 -34.91 -5.83
CA ARG A 657 -2.90 -36.19 -5.33
C ARG A 657 -1.50 -36.06 -4.73
N LEU A 658 -0.64 -35.23 -5.30
CA LEU A 658 0.69 -34.93 -4.74
C LEU A 658 0.57 -34.25 -3.37
N GLU A 659 -0.32 -33.26 -3.21
CA GLU A 659 -0.51 -32.59 -1.92
C GLU A 659 -1.19 -33.50 -0.90
N ARG A 660 -2.16 -34.33 -1.32
CA ARG A 660 -2.77 -35.34 -0.43
C ARG A 660 -1.72 -36.27 0.18
N ALA A 661 -0.73 -36.69 -0.59
CA ALA A 661 0.37 -37.52 -0.09
C ALA A 661 1.25 -36.79 0.95
N VAL A 662 1.48 -35.48 0.80
CA VAL A 662 2.19 -34.66 1.81
C VAL A 662 1.35 -34.47 3.08
N VAL A 663 0.04 -34.28 2.97
CA VAL A 663 -0.85 -34.19 4.13
C VAL A 663 -0.85 -35.50 4.93
N HIS A 664 -1.00 -36.64 4.26
CA HIS A 664 -0.95 -37.96 4.92
C HIS A 664 0.43 -38.26 5.53
N HIS A 665 1.54 -37.87 4.89
CA HIS A 665 2.87 -38.01 5.49
C HIS A 665 3.03 -37.14 6.75
N ALA A 666 2.47 -35.93 6.77
CA ALA A 666 2.47 -35.07 7.96
C ALA A 666 1.50 -35.55 9.07
N LEU A 667 0.47 -36.34 8.73
CA LEU A 667 -0.34 -37.08 9.71
C LEU A 667 0.46 -38.22 10.33
N TRP A 668 1.15 -39.03 9.51
CA TRP A 668 2.05 -40.09 9.99
C TRP A 668 3.11 -39.55 10.96
N GLN A 669 3.73 -38.40 10.65
CA GLN A 669 4.68 -37.72 11.54
C GLN A 669 4.07 -37.18 12.86
N GLU A 670 2.74 -37.10 12.99
CA GLU A 670 2.03 -36.60 14.17
C GLU A 670 1.40 -37.74 15.00
N THR A 671 0.99 -38.84 14.35
CA THR A 671 0.23 -39.93 14.98
C THR A 671 0.96 -41.28 15.01
N GLU A 672 2.09 -41.42 14.31
CA GLU A 672 2.86 -42.66 14.11
C GLU A 672 2.05 -43.83 13.54
N ASP A 673 0.85 -43.58 12.99
CA ASP A 673 -0.06 -44.59 12.41
C ASP A 673 0.38 -44.99 10.99
N PRO A 674 0.84 -46.24 10.75
CA PRO A 674 1.31 -46.68 9.43
C PRO A 674 0.25 -46.54 8.32
N ARG A 675 -1.04 -46.59 8.66
CA ARG A 675 -2.14 -46.45 7.70
C ARG A 675 -2.13 -45.11 6.97
N GLN A 676 -1.59 -44.06 7.61
CA GLN A 676 -1.42 -42.77 6.96
C GLN A 676 -0.34 -42.83 5.87
N LEU A 677 0.72 -43.61 6.07
CA LEU A 677 1.76 -43.79 5.08
C LEU A 677 1.27 -44.62 3.88
N ASP A 678 0.49 -45.67 4.11
CA ASP A 678 -0.19 -46.41 3.04
C ASP A 678 -1.25 -45.56 2.32
N ALA A 679 -1.96 -44.66 3.02
CA ALA A 679 -2.87 -43.70 2.39
C ALA A 679 -2.13 -42.67 1.51
N ALA A 680 -0.92 -42.25 1.90
CA ALA A 680 -0.05 -41.41 1.09
C ALA A 680 0.44 -42.13 -0.18
N LEU A 681 0.86 -43.40 -0.06
CA LEU A 681 1.26 -44.23 -1.19
C LEU A 681 0.07 -44.51 -2.13
N THR A 682 -1.11 -44.82 -1.57
CA THR A 682 -2.37 -45.01 -2.32
C THR A 682 -2.77 -43.75 -3.10
N ALA A 683 -2.56 -42.56 -2.52
CA ALA A 683 -2.78 -41.31 -3.23
C ALA A 683 -1.86 -41.18 -4.47
N LEU A 684 -0.66 -41.78 -4.47
CA LEU A 684 0.28 -41.75 -5.59
C LEU A 684 0.26 -42.99 -6.51
N ALA A 685 -0.52 -44.02 -6.21
CA ALA A 685 -0.38 -45.37 -6.79
C ALA A 685 -0.67 -45.51 -8.30
N GLU A 686 -1.37 -44.57 -8.93
CA GLU A 686 -1.75 -44.62 -10.36
C GLU A 686 -0.52 -44.69 -11.31
N ASP A 687 -0.59 -45.50 -12.38
CA ASP A 687 0.49 -45.71 -13.37
C ASP A 687 1.19 -44.40 -13.79
N ALA A 688 2.53 -44.34 -13.71
CA ALA A 688 3.30 -43.13 -14.00
C ALA A 688 3.04 -42.54 -15.41
N ASP A 689 2.69 -43.38 -16.39
CA ASP A 689 2.34 -42.93 -17.74
C ASP A 689 1.01 -42.18 -17.84
N ARG A 690 0.10 -42.35 -16.86
CA ARG A 690 -1.15 -41.59 -16.76
C ARG A 690 -0.96 -40.21 -16.12
N TRP A 691 0.21 -39.93 -15.54
CA TRP A 691 0.53 -38.63 -14.97
C TRP A 691 1.04 -37.65 -16.04
N PRO A 692 0.70 -36.34 -15.93
CA PRO A 692 1.28 -35.29 -16.75
C PRO A 692 2.81 -35.35 -16.74
N PRO A 693 3.52 -35.20 -17.88
CA PRO A 693 4.98 -35.32 -17.93
C PRO A 693 5.72 -34.40 -16.95
N ALA A 694 5.19 -33.20 -16.69
CA ALA A 694 5.74 -32.25 -15.71
C ALA A 694 5.62 -32.72 -14.25
N ALA A 695 4.64 -33.57 -13.93
CA ALA A 695 4.40 -34.08 -12.58
C ALA A 695 5.22 -35.33 -12.25
N ARG A 696 5.64 -36.12 -13.26
CA ARG A 696 6.34 -37.41 -13.09
C ARG A 696 7.62 -37.33 -12.22
N PRO A 697 8.51 -36.33 -12.32
CA PRO A 697 9.69 -36.24 -11.44
C PRO A 697 9.29 -36.09 -9.97
N THR A 698 8.25 -35.29 -9.69
CA THR A 698 7.72 -35.05 -8.34
C THR A 698 6.97 -36.27 -7.80
N LEU A 699 6.26 -37.02 -8.66
CA LEU A 699 5.64 -38.30 -8.32
C LEU A 699 6.66 -39.29 -7.80
N HIS A 700 7.65 -39.63 -8.63
CA HIS A 700 8.68 -40.62 -8.32
C HIS A 700 9.47 -40.24 -7.05
N LEU A 701 9.85 -38.95 -6.92
CA LEU A 701 10.53 -38.44 -5.74
C LEU A 701 9.67 -38.50 -4.46
N ARG A 702 8.35 -38.25 -4.54
CA ARG A 702 7.45 -38.38 -3.37
C ARG A 702 7.20 -39.86 -3.04
N ARG A 703 6.95 -40.74 -4.03
CA ARG A 703 6.81 -42.19 -3.82
C ARG A 703 8.04 -42.78 -3.13
N GLY A 704 9.23 -42.56 -3.68
CA GLY A 704 10.48 -43.07 -3.11
C GLY A 704 10.74 -42.63 -1.66
N ARG A 705 10.41 -41.37 -1.32
CA ARG A 705 10.50 -40.86 0.06
C ARG A 705 9.48 -41.47 1.02
N LEU A 706 8.29 -41.81 0.54
CA LEU A 706 7.28 -42.51 1.34
C LEU A 706 7.63 -43.98 1.55
N LEU A 707 8.23 -44.63 0.56
CA LEU A 707 8.74 -46.00 0.65
C LEU A 707 9.95 -46.08 1.60
N LEU A 708 10.88 -45.12 1.54
CA LEU A 708 11.94 -44.91 2.54
C LEU A 708 11.37 -44.82 3.96
N ALA A 709 10.36 -43.98 4.18
CA ALA A 709 9.71 -43.81 5.47
C ALA A 709 8.94 -45.07 5.94
N ARG A 710 8.69 -46.04 5.05
CA ARG A 710 8.03 -47.33 5.34
C ARG A 710 9.03 -48.45 5.66
N GLY A 711 10.33 -48.25 5.47
CA GLY A 711 11.34 -49.31 5.53
C GLY A 711 11.57 -50.04 4.20
N ASP A 712 10.90 -49.63 3.12
CA ASP A 712 10.90 -50.33 1.82
C ASP A 712 12.04 -49.82 0.91
N GLY A 713 13.28 -50.13 1.28
CA GLY A 713 14.48 -49.63 0.60
C GLY A 713 14.58 -50.05 -0.88
N ALA A 714 14.09 -51.24 -1.23
CA ALA A 714 14.17 -51.76 -2.60
C ALA A 714 13.24 -50.99 -3.55
N ALA A 715 11.94 -50.90 -3.24
CA ALA A 715 11.00 -50.13 -4.06
C ALA A 715 11.31 -48.62 -4.02
N ALA A 716 11.83 -48.11 -2.90
CA ALA A 716 12.30 -46.74 -2.82
C ALA A 716 13.47 -46.47 -3.79
N ALA A 717 14.43 -47.38 -3.90
CA ALA A 717 15.57 -47.23 -4.80
C ALA A 717 15.15 -47.25 -6.29
N GLU A 718 14.15 -48.05 -6.65
CA GLU A 718 13.58 -48.05 -8.01
C GLU A 718 12.89 -46.71 -8.34
N GLU A 719 11.97 -46.24 -7.48
CA GLU A 719 11.28 -44.96 -7.66
C GLU A 719 12.25 -43.77 -7.67
N LEU A 720 13.28 -43.76 -6.81
CA LEU A 720 14.29 -42.69 -6.79
C LEU A 720 15.21 -42.74 -8.02
N THR A 721 15.50 -43.93 -8.55
CA THR A 721 16.22 -44.07 -9.83
C THR A 721 15.40 -43.53 -11.00
N ALA A 722 14.09 -43.80 -11.02
CA ALA A 722 13.17 -43.23 -12.02
C ALA A 722 13.07 -41.70 -11.91
N ALA A 723 13.04 -41.13 -10.70
CA ALA A 723 13.08 -39.69 -10.48
C ALA A 723 14.36 -39.06 -11.05
N LEU A 724 15.51 -39.67 -10.75
CA LEU A 724 16.83 -39.17 -11.17
C LEU A 724 17.06 -39.27 -12.69
N ALA A 725 16.44 -40.23 -13.37
CA ALA A 725 16.44 -40.32 -14.83
C ALA A 725 15.69 -39.14 -15.51
N LEU A 726 14.80 -38.46 -14.78
CA LEU A 726 14.08 -37.27 -15.26
C LEU A 726 14.70 -35.94 -14.79
N GLY A 727 15.50 -35.96 -13.71
CA GLY A 727 16.25 -34.79 -13.24
C GLY A 727 17.12 -35.08 -12.02
N GLU A 728 18.43 -34.89 -12.14
CA GLU A 728 19.37 -35.09 -11.03
C GLU A 728 19.31 -33.97 -9.99
N SER A 729 19.41 -34.34 -8.71
CA SER A 729 19.68 -33.41 -7.61
C SER A 729 20.41 -34.13 -6.49
N ALA A 730 21.30 -33.43 -5.77
CA ALA A 730 22.01 -34.00 -4.63
C ALA A 730 21.07 -34.55 -3.55
N ALA A 731 19.92 -33.91 -3.33
CA ALA A 731 18.92 -34.41 -2.37
C ALA A 731 18.36 -35.78 -2.80
N ALA A 732 17.96 -35.95 -4.07
CA ALA A 732 17.43 -37.22 -4.56
C ALA A 732 18.50 -38.32 -4.67
N LEU A 733 19.77 -37.97 -4.96
CA LEU A 733 20.89 -38.91 -4.93
C LEU A 733 21.20 -39.37 -3.50
N LEU A 734 21.13 -38.48 -2.50
CA LEU A 734 21.29 -38.87 -1.10
C LEU A 734 20.11 -39.69 -0.58
N ASP A 735 18.89 -39.39 -1.02
CA ASP A 735 17.71 -40.24 -0.76
C ASP A 735 17.91 -41.65 -1.38
N LEU A 736 18.44 -41.74 -2.61
CA LEU A 736 18.77 -43.03 -3.23
C LEU A 736 19.89 -43.76 -2.48
N ALA A 737 20.90 -43.07 -1.97
CA ALA A 737 21.95 -43.68 -1.17
C ALA A 737 21.43 -44.24 0.17
N ASP A 738 20.54 -43.50 0.86
CA ASP A 738 19.85 -44.02 2.06
C ASP A 738 18.92 -45.21 1.69
N ALA A 739 18.26 -45.21 0.52
CA ALA A 739 17.42 -46.32 0.07
C ALA A 739 18.21 -47.59 -0.29
N LEU A 740 19.34 -47.44 -0.99
CA LEU A 740 20.26 -48.53 -1.29
C LEU A 740 20.89 -49.11 -0.01
N HIS A 741 21.22 -48.27 0.97
CA HIS A 741 21.70 -48.73 2.27
C HIS A 741 20.64 -49.54 3.03
N LEU A 742 19.38 -49.06 3.05
CA LEU A 742 18.23 -49.76 3.62
C LEU A 742 17.88 -51.08 2.91
N ALA A 743 18.25 -51.20 1.63
CA ALA A 743 18.11 -52.44 0.85
C ALA A 743 19.32 -53.40 0.96
N GLU A 744 20.22 -53.19 1.94
CA GLU A 744 21.52 -53.88 2.11
C GLU A 744 22.36 -53.96 0.80
N ALA A 745 22.24 -52.97 -0.09
CA ALA A 745 22.91 -52.98 -1.39
C ALA A 745 24.43 -52.79 -1.27
N GLY A 746 25.18 -53.49 -2.12
CA GLY A 746 26.64 -53.48 -2.12
C GLY A 746 27.28 -52.09 -2.36
N PRO A 747 28.51 -51.87 -1.86
CA PRO A 747 29.21 -50.59 -1.94
C PRO A 747 29.47 -50.14 -3.39
N ASP A 748 29.55 -51.10 -4.32
CA ASP A 748 29.62 -50.91 -5.77
C ASP A 748 28.40 -50.16 -6.35
N ARG A 749 27.22 -50.32 -5.74
CA ARG A 749 26.00 -49.59 -6.12
C ARG A 749 25.89 -48.23 -5.41
N VAL A 750 26.40 -48.14 -4.17
CA VAL A 750 26.27 -46.92 -3.33
C VAL A 750 27.32 -45.87 -3.68
N ALA A 751 28.57 -46.24 -3.92
CA ALA A 751 29.66 -45.29 -4.17
C ALA A 751 29.39 -44.35 -5.38
N PRO A 752 28.99 -44.84 -6.57
CA PRO A 752 28.74 -43.97 -7.73
C PRO A 752 27.59 -42.98 -7.53
N VAL A 753 26.64 -43.29 -6.64
CA VAL A 753 25.53 -42.39 -6.27
C VAL A 753 26.03 -41.27 -5.37
N LEU A 754 26.90 -41.58 -4.40
CA LEU A 754 27.52 -40.57 -3.52
C LEU A 754 28.53 -39.68 -4.27
N ASP A 755 29.23 -40.21 -5.27
CA ASP A 755 30.14 -39.44 -6.13
C ASP A 755 29.38 -38.43 -7.00
N ARG A 756 28.27 -38.85 -7.61
CA ARG A 756 27.34 -37.94 -8.34
C ARG A 756 26.70 -36.92 -7.39
N ALA A 757 26.35 -37.32 -6.17
CA ALA A 757 25.78 -36.41 -5.19
C ALA A 757 26.76 -35.29 -4.83
N GLU A 758 28.05 -35.63 -4.66
CA GLU A 758 29.11 -34.71 -4.23
C GLU A 758 29.26 -33.51 -5.17
N ALA A 759 29.28 -33.78 -6.49
CA ALA A 759 29.34 -32.75 -7.54
C ALA A 759 28.15 -31.77 -7.53
N LEU A 760 27.04 -32.11 -6.86
CA LEU A 760 25.78 -31.35 -6.84
C LEU A 760 25.44 -30.76 -5.45
N LEU A 761 26.27 -30.93 -4.41
CA LEU A 761 25.95 -30.50 -3.05
C LEU A 761 25.77 -28.98 -2.87
N GLY A 762 26.45 -28.18 -3.70
CA GLY A 762 26.59 -26.74 -3.50
C GLY A 762 27.12 -26.41 -2.10
N ASP A 763 26.77 -25.26 -1.55
CA ASP A 763 27.10 -24.86 -0.17
C ASP A 763 26.09 -25.29 0.91
N GLY A 764 25.21 -26.26 0.58
CA GLY A 764 24.18 -26.74 1.49
C GLY A 764 24.75 -27.55 2.67
N ARG A 765 25.02 -26.90 3.81
CA ARG A 765 25.52 -27.53 5.06
C ARG A 765 24.78 -28.82 5.43
N ALA A 766 23.45 -28.84 5.31
CA ALA A 766 22.63 -30.02 5.62
C ALA A 766 22.79 -31.18 4.61
N LEU A 767 23.01 -30.88 3.32
CA LEU A 767 23.29 -31.90 2.30
C LEU A 767 24.71 -32.44 2.44
N ARG A 768 25.70 -31.57 2.66
CA ARG A 768 27.08 -31.97 3.00
C ARG A 768 27.12 -32.88 4.24
N LEU A 769 26.32 -32.58 5.26
CA LEU A 769 26.20 -33.43 6.46
C LEU A 769 25.63 -34.81 6.16
N ARG A 770 24.53 -34.91 5.38
CA ARG A 770 23.97 -36.21 4.94
C ARG A 770 24.99 -36.99 4.11
N HIS A 771 25.65 -36.33 3.17
CA HIS A 771 26.67 -36.93 2.30
C HIS A 771 27.85 -37.49 3.09
N ALA A 772 28.46 -36.70 3.98
CA ALA A 772 29.56 -37.16 4.82
C ALA A 772 29.14 -38.35 5.72
N THR A 773 27.93 -38.32 6.28
CA THR A 773 27.38 -39.43 7.08
C THR A 773 27.19 -40.70 6.24
N ALA A 774 26.65 -40.58 5.02
CA ALA A 774 26.49 -41.73 4.11
C ALA A 774 27.83 -42.25 3.58
N ARG A 775 28.80 -41.36 3.34
CA ARG A 775 30.17 -41.70 2.94
C ARG A 775 30.92 -42.45 4.05
N ALA A 776 30.72 -42.08 5.31
CA ALA A 776 31.27 -42.82 6.46
C ALA A 776 30.72 -44.26 6.54
N ARG A 777 29.40 -44.45 6.35
CA ARG A 777 28.76 -45.78 6.27
C ARG A 777 29.31 -46.61 5.10
N LEU A 778 29.53 -46.00 3.93
CA LEU A 778 30.15 -46.66 2.78
C LEU A 778 31.55 -47.17 3.11
N TYR A 779 32.39 -46.35 3.74
CA TYR A 779 33.73 -46.75 4.14
C TYR A 779 33.72 -47.85 5.21
N GLU A 780 32.77 -47.84 6.16
CA GLU A 780 32.55 -48.98 7.07
C GLU A 780 32.21 -50.27 6.32
N ALA A 781 31.32 -50.23 5.34
CA ALA A 781 30.91 -51.40 4.56
C ALA A 781 32.04 -51.97 3.68
N VAL A 782 32.99 -51.13 3.26
CA VAL A 782 34.22 -51.53 2.54
C VAL A 782 35.35 -51.95 3.50
N GLY A 783 35.25 -51.61 4.79
CA GLY A 783 36.27 -51.88 5.81
C GLY A 783 37.37 -50.82 5.95
N ASP A 784 37.26 -49.68 5.27
CA ASP A 784 38.20 -48.56 5.39
C ASP A 784 37.91 -47.72 6.64
N GLY A 785 38.41 -48.21 7.78
CA GLY A 785 38.30 -47.53 9.07
C GLY A 785 38.80 -46.08 9.06
N PRO A 786 40.02 -45.79 8.58
CA PRO A 786 40.55 -44.43 8.51
C PRO A 786 39.69 -43.46 7.68
N ALA A 787 39.22 -43.88 6.50
CA ALA A 787 38.37 -43.02 5.67
C ALA A 787 36.97 -42.83 6.29
N ALA A 788 36.43 -43.84 6.98
CA ALA A 788 35.21 -43.70 7.77
C ALA A 788 35.38 -42.68 8.91
N ASP A 789 36.50 -42.72 9.64
CA ASP A 789 36.80 -41.78 10.72
C ASP A 789 36.94 -40.34 10.21
N GLU A 790 37.63 -40.11 9.09
CA GLU A 790 37.70 -38.78 8.47
C GLU A 790 36.31 -38.29 8.03
N ALA A 791 35.49 -39.16 7.41
CA ALA A 791 34.13 -38.80 7.00
C ALA A 791 33.22 -38.46 8.19
N TYR A 792 33.34 -39.18 9.32
CA TYR A 792 32.67 -38.81 10.57
C TYR A 792 33.19 -37.49 11.14
N GLU A 793 34.50 -37.22 11.11
CA GLU A 793 35.04 -35.94 11.56
C GLU A 793 34.51 -34.76 10.73
N GLN A 794 34.42 -34.89 9.40
CA GLN A 794 33.79 -33.88 8.54
C GLN A 794 32.29 -33.71 8.85
N ALA A 795 31.54 -34.81 9.02
CA ALA A 795 30.14 -34.75 9.45
C ALA A 795 30.00 -34.05 10.81
N THR A 796 30.89 -34.34 11.76
CA THR A 796 30.92 -33.75 13.09
C THR A 796 31.21 -32.24 13.03
N LEU A 797 32.16 -31.78 12.20
CA LEU A 797 32.38 -30.34 11.95
C LEU A 797 31.15 -29.66 11.31
N LEU A 798 30.35 -30.39 10.52
CA LEU A 798 29.13 -29.89 9.91
C LEU A 798 27.92 -29.85 10.86
N THR A 799 28.02 -30.33 12.11
CA THR A 799 26.98 -30.16 13.15
C THR A 799 27.24 -28.95 14.06
N PRO A 800 26.21 -28.35 14.71
CA PRO A 800 26.43 -27.43 15.84
C PRO A 800 27.12 -28.15 17.00
N ALA A 801 27.98 -27.47 17.75
CA ALA A 801 28.73 -28.06 18.87
C ALA A 801 27.82 -28.57 20.01
N GLU A 802 26.70 -27.89 20.25
CA GLU A 802 25.66 -28.31 21.18
C GLU A 802 24.40 -28.64 20.37
N GLY A 803 23.88 -29.87 20.51
CA GLY A 803 22.65 -30.29 19.84
C GLY A 803 22.51 -31.81 19.72
N GLU A 804 21.26 -32.29 19.77
CA GLU A 804 20.94 -33.72 19.71
C GLU A 804 21.44 -34.38 18.41
N GLN A 805 21.41 -33.66 17.28
CA GLN A 805 21.92 -34.17 16.00
C GLN A 805 23.41 -34.51 16.04
N ARG A 806 24.22 -33.72 16.76
CA ARG A 806 25.63 -34.05 17.03
C ARG A 806 25.72 -35.29 17.92
N GLY A 807 24.95 -35.32 19.01
CA GLY A 807 24.92 -36.46 19.93
C GLY A 807 24.56 -37.80 19.26
N ARG A 808 23.58 -37.80 18.35
CA ARG A 808 23.20 -38.99 17.56
C ARG A 808 24.30 -39.41 16.57
N LEU A 809 24.95 -38.45 15.88
CA LEU A 809 26.06 -38.73 14.96
C LEU A 809 27.28 -39.32 15.70
N LEU A 810 27.67 -38.70 16.82
CA LEU A 810 28.77 -39.17 17.66
C LEU A 810 28.48 -40.54 18.28
N LEU A 811 27.21 -40.85 18.60
CA LEU A 811 26.81 -42.19 19.03
C LEU A 811 27.11 -43.23 17.96
N THR A 812 26.64 -43.05 16.72
CA THR A 812 26.89 -43.98 15.60
C THR A 812 28.39 -44.14 15.32
N TRP A 813 29.17 -43.04 15.35
CA TRP A 813 30.62 -43.11 15.19
C TRP A 813 31.30 -43.85 16.37
N GLY A 814 30.84 -43.63 17.60
CA GLY A 814 31.31 -44.33 18.79
C GLY A 814 31.03 -45.83 18.76
N GLU A 815 29.88 -46.24 18.21
CA GLU A 815 29.54 -47.65 17.95
C GLU A 815 30.46 -48.26 16.89
N SER A 816 30.66 -47.56 15.76
CA SER A 816 31.62 -47.92 14.72
C SER A 816 33.03 -48.13 15.27
N LEU A 817 33.50 -47.19 16.09
CA LEU A 817 34.79 -47.26 16.77
C LEU A 817 34.86 -48.42 17.75
N LEU A 818 33.83 -48.68 18.56
CA LEU A 818 33.78 -49.85 19.46
C LEU A 818 33.80 -51.17 18.67
N ARG A 819 33.03 -51.31 17.60
CA ARG A 819 33.01 -52.51 16.74
C ARG A 819 34.40 -52.78 16.14
N ARG A 820 35.04 -51.76 15.57
CA ARG A 820 36.39 -51.86 15.00
C ARG A 820 37.46 -52.08 16.08
N ALA A 821 37.34 -51.43 17.24
CA ALA A 821 38.23 -51.62 18.37
C ALA A 821 38.18 -53.06 18.90
N ALA A 822 36.99 -53.63 19.06
CA ALA A 822 36.76 -55.00 19.52
C ALA A 822 37.44 -56.04 18.61
N ALA A 823 37.35 -55.88 17.29
CA ALA A 823 37.99 -56.77 16.32
C ALA A 823 39.53 -56.56 16.19
N GLY A 824 40.02 -55.34 16.41
CA GLY A 824 41.45 -55.01 16.40
C GLY A 824 42.17 -55.31 17.72
N THR A 825 43.47 -54.97 17.79
CA THR A 825 44.31 -55.13 18.99
C THR A 825 44.86 -53.79 19.50
N GLY A 826 45.12 -53.68 20.81
CA GLY A 826 45.65 -52.46 21.45
C GLY A 826 44.57 -51.51 21.99
N SER A 827 44.98 -50.48 22.75
CA SER A 827 44.06 -49.56 23.44
C SER A 827 43.61 -48.37 22.60
N ARG A 828 44.46 -47.82 21.73
CA ARG A 828 44.20 -46.54 21.02
C ARG A 828 42.82 -46.42 20.36
N PRO A 829 42.27 -47.46 19.68
CA PRO A 829 40.91 -47.39 19.15
C PRO A 829 39.83 -47.35 20.24
N VAL A 830 40.06 -48.04 21.37
CA VAL A 830 39.19 -48.05 22.56
C VAL A 830 39.18 -46.67 23.23
N ASP A 831 40.34 -46.04 23.37
CA ASP A 831 40.49 -44.69 23.92
C ASP A 831 39.79 -43.63 23.03
N ARG A 832 39.84 -43.81 21.69
CA ARG A 832 39.09 -42.96 20.74
C ARG A 832 37.58 -43.19 20.83
N ALA A 833 37.13 -44.44 20.94
CA ALA A 833 35.72 -44.79 21.12
C ALA A 833 35.15 -44.19 22.42
N GLU A 834 35.90 -44.26 23.53
CA GLU A 834 35.51 -43.66 24.81
C GLU A 834 35.31 -42.14 24.67
N SER A 835 36.30 -41.45 24.08
CA SER A 835 36.25 -39.99 23.90
C SER A 835 35.04 -39.55 23.09
N VAL A 836 34.73 -40.26 22.00
CA VAL A 836 33.60 -39.95 21.10
C VAL A 836 32.25 -40.22 21.79
N LEU A 837 32.12 -41.34 22.51
CA LEU A 837 30.90 -41.67 23.25
C LEU A 837 30.67 -40.76 24.46
N ARG A 838 31.72 -40.32 25.17
CA ARG A 838 31.58 -39.33 26.26
C ARG A 838 31.14 -37.97 25.71
N GLU A 839 31.63 -37.54 24.55
CA GLU A 839 31.12 -36.33 23.87
C GLU A 839 29.65 -36.51 23.44
N ALA A 840 29.27 -37.67 22.87
CA ALA A 840 27.88 -38.00 22.56
C ALA A 840 26.97 -37.90 23.81
N LEU A 841 27.42 -38.42 24.95
CA LEU A 841 26.72 -38.34 26.23
C LEU A 841 26.60 -36.90 26.76
N THR A 842 27.49 -35.99 26.38
CA THR A 842 27.35 -34.55 26.69
C THR A 842 26.32 -33.87 25.79
N CYS A 843 26.27 -34.21 24.51
CA CYS A 843 25.35 -33.58 23.54
C CYS A 843 23.90 -34.11 23.57
N LEU A 844 23.65 -35.32 24.08
CA LEU A 844 22.31 -35.94 24.09
C LEU A 844 21.45 -35.48 25.28
N PRO A 845 20.18 -35.07 25.07
CA PRO A 845 19.31 -34.59 26.14
C PRO A 845 18.96 -35.68 27.16
N ALA A 846 18.69 -35.28 28.39
CA ALA A 846 18.64 -36.16 29.56
C ALA A 846 17.64 -37.34 29.47
N GLY A 847 16.57 -37.21 28.69
CA GLY A 847 15.51 -38.22 28.51
C GLY A 847 15.46 -38.91 27.15
N ALA A 848 16.47 -38.77 26.29
CA ALA A 848 16.51 -39.49 25.02
C ALA A 848 17.01 -40.94 25.21
N ALA A 849 16.34 -41.92 24.60
CA ALA A 849 16.76 -43.33 24.65
C ALA A 849 18.21 -43.54 24.13
N ALA A 850 18.63 -42.75 23.14
CA ALA A 850 20.02 -42.70 22.66
C ALA A 850 21.04 -42.45 23.79
N ARG A 851 20.67 -41.70 24.85
CA ARG A 851 21.52 -41.43 26.02
C ARG A 851 21.73 -42.68 26.88
N GLU A 852 20.75 -43.58 26.94
CA GLU A 852 20.86 -44.88 27.61
C GLU A 852 21.77 -45.82 26.81
N ARG A 853 21.54 -45.90 25.48
CA ARG A 853 22.41 -46.62 24.54
C ARG A 853 23.88 -46.17 24.65
N THR A 854 24.10 -44.86 24.75
CA THR A 854 25.45 -44.28 24.95
C THR A 854 26.09 -44.73 26.28
N ARG A 855 25.34 -44.77 27.40
CA ARG A 855 25.88 -45.29 28.68
C ARG A 855 26.31 -46.75 28.58
N ILE A 856 25.49 -47.59 27.95
CA ILE A 856 25.77 -49.03 27.73
C ILE A 856 27.08 -49.19 26.95
N LEU A 857 27.27 -48.41 25.89
CA LEU A 857 28.45 -48.45 25.04
C LEU A 857 29.70 -47.95 25.76
N ILE A 858 29.61 -46.88 26.57
CA ILE A 858 30.74 -46.44 27.42
C ILE A 858 31.09 -47.54 28.42
N GLY A 859 30.10 -48.17 29.07
CA GLY A 859 30.34 -49.32 29.95
C GLY A 859 31.06 -50.48 29.24
N SER A 860 30.68 -50.77 27.99
CA SER A 860 31.30 -51.81 27.16
C SER A 860 32.72 -51.43 26.70
N VAL A 861 32.97 -50.16 26.33
CA VAL A 861 34.30 -49.64 25.99
C VAL A 861 35.24 -49.69 27.19
N LEU A 862 34.77 -49.34 28.39
CA LEU A 862 35.54 -49.42 29.63
C LEU A 862 35.87 -50.88 29.99
N ALA A 863 34.93 -51.81 29.82
CA ALA A 863 35.18 -53.24 29.98
C ALA A 863 36.27 -53.75 29.00
N LEU A 864 36.21 -53.34 27.73
CA LEU A 864 37.22 -53.64 26.71
C LEU A 864 38.59 -52.99 27.02
N ARG A 865 38.63 -51.77 27.60
CA ARG A 865 39.90 -51.17 28.03
C ARG A 865 40.50 -51.91 29.21
N PHE A 866 39.70 -52.34 30.18
CA PHE A 866 40.19 -53.18 31.27
C PHE A 866 40.78 -54.51 30.75
N ASP A 867 40.11 -55.18 29.82
CA ASP A 867 40.59 -56.43 29.21
C ASP A 867 42.02 -56.27 28.60
N ARG A 868 42.27 -55.13 27.96
CA ARG A 868 43.53 -54.85 27.23
C ARG A 868 44.62 -54.17 28.06
N ALA A 869 44.26 -53.36 29.05
CA ALA A 869 45.18 -52.50 29.79
C ALA A 869 45.18 -52.72 31.31
N GLY A 870 44.19 -53.45 31.85
CA GLY A 870 44.10 -53.79 33.28
C GLY A 870 43.79 -52.61 34.22
N PHE A 871 43.32 -51.47 33.69
CA PHE A 871 43.09 -50.26 34.49
C PHE A 871 41.82 -50.39 35.35
N LEU A 872 41.99 -50.84 36.59
CA LEU A 872 40.92 -51.22 37.50
C LEU A 872 39.77 -50.21 37.68
N PRO A 873 39.97 -48.86 37.67
CA PRO A 873 38.86 -47.91 37.73
C PRO A 873 37.82 -48.08 36.61
N ASP A 874 38.23 -48.52 35.41
CA ASP A 874 37.32 -48.76 34.29
C ASP A 874 36.22 -49.78 34.65
N LEU A 875 36.53 -50.83 35.44
CA LEU A 875 35.52 -51.81 35.87
C LEU A 875 34.50 -51.23 36.86
N TYR A 876 34.94 -50.30 37.73
CA TYR A 876 34.04 -49.68 38.70
C TYR A 876 33.07 -48.70 38.01
N GLU A 877 33.54 -47.92 37.05
CA GLU A 877 32.69 -47.05 36.24
C GLU A 877 31.83 -47.85 35.26
N SER A 878 32.38 -48.87 34.59
CA SER A 878 31.63 -49.79 33.73
C SER A 878 30.46 -50.43 34.47
N ARG A 879 30.71 -51.02 35.65
CA ARG A 879 29.66 -51.58 36.51
C ARG A 879 28.58 -50.54 36.82
N HIS A 880 28.98 -49.33 37.21
CA HIS A 880 28.04 -48.24 37.55
C HIS A 880 27.16 -47.84 36.35
N LEU A 881 27.72 -47.70 35.16
CA LEU A 881 27.00 -47.30 33.95
C LEU A 881 26.03 -48.40 33.46
N LEU A 882 26.43 -49.67 33.57
CA LEU A 882 25.57 -50.81 33.25
C LEU A 882 24.45 -51.00 34.31
N ASP A 883 24.76 -50.80 35.61
CA ASP A 883 23.78 -50.75 36.70
C ASP A 883 22.78 -49.58 36.56
N GLU A 884 23.17 -48.45 35.96
CA GLU A 884 22.23 -47.36 35.59
C GLU A 884 21.37 -47.74 34.39
N ALA A 885 21.96 -48.27 33.32
CA ALA A 885 21.25 -48.63 32.11
C ALA A 885 20.12 -49.64 32.39
N LEU A 886 20.38 -50.67 33.20
CA LEU A 886 19.40 -51.70 33.60
C LEU A 886 18.20 -51.16 34.42
N ARG A 887 18.26 -49.92 34.93
CA ARG A 887 17.13 -49.26 35.61
C ARG A 887 16.23 -48.48 34.65
N ALA A 888 16.74 -48.15 33.45
CA ALA A 888 16.06 -47.33 32.48
C ALA A 888 15.55 -48.16 31.29
N THR A 889 16.41 -49.03 30.74
CA THR A 889 16.12 -49.92 29.62
C THR A 889 15.03 -50.93 29.99
N ARG A 890 13.98 -50.99 29.17
CA ARG A 890 12.82 -51.89 29.38
C ARG A 890 12.80 -53.10 28.45
N ASP A 891 13.39 -52.98 27.27
CA ASP A 891 13.53 -54.08 26.31
C ASP A 891 14.34 -55.23 26.92
N PRO A 892 13.81 -56.48 26.97
CA PRO A 892 14.53 -57.61 27.54
C PRO A 892 15.71 -58.08 26.66
N GLU A 893 15.69 -57.90 25.33
CA GLU A 893 16.82 -58.36 24.48
C GLU A 893 18.06 -57.49 24.69
N THR A 894 17.90 -56.16 24.71
CA THR A 894 18.94 -55.20 25.14
C THR A 894 19.37 -55.46 26.58
N ARG A 895 18.43 -55.67 27.52
CA ARG A 895 18.79 -55.99 28.92
C ARG A 895 19.60 -57.26 29.03
N ALA A 896 19.36 -58.28 28.21
CA ALA A 896 20.11 -59.53 28.24
C ALA A 896 21.59 -59.32 27.88
N GLU A 897 21.87 -58.54 26.83
CA GLU A 897 23.25 -58.12 26.51
C GLU A 897 23.86 -57.29 27.66
N VAL A 898 23.13 -56.34 28.28
CA VAL A 898 23.65 -55.56 29.42
C VAL A 898 23.93 -56.44 30.64
N TRP A 899 23.07 -57.42 30.96
CA TRP A 899 23.31 -58.39 32.03
C TRP A 899 24.52 -59.30 31.73
N LEU A 900 24.74 -59.68 30.47
CA LEU A 900 25.90 -60.46 30.05
C LEU A 900 27.20 -59.66 30.25
N GLN A 901 27.23 -58.39 29.82
CA GLN A 901 28.35 -57.47 30.05
C GLN A 901 28.60 -57.25 31.56
N LEU A 902 27.55 -56.97 32.32
CA LEU A 902 27.65 -56.71 33.76
C LEU A 902 28.11 -57.96 34.54
N GLY A 903 27.69 -59.15 34.13
CA GLY A 903 28.17 -60.41 34.71
C GLY A 903 29.66 -60.61 34.49
N TRP A 904 30.17 -60.30 33.29
CA TRP A 904 31.60 -60.32 33.00
C TRP A 904 32.37 -59.29 33.84
N VAL A 905 31.88 -58.06 33.93
CA VAL A 905 32.50 -57.00 34.76
C VAL A 905 32.54 -57.40 36.25
N GLN A 906 31.47 -58.00 36.77
CA GLN A 906 31.43 -58.49 38.15
C GLN A 906 32.37 -59.69 38.38
N LEU A 907 32.54 -60.58 37.39
CA LEU A 907 33.53 -61.66 37.43
C LEU A 907 34.95 -61.09 37.53
N GLN A 908 35.33 -60.15 36.65
CA GLN A 908 36.65 -59.52 36.67
C GLN A 908 36.92 -58.74 37.97
N LEU A 909 35.91 -58.06 38.53
CA LEU A 909 36.01 -57.42 39.84
C LEU A 909 36.32 -58.42 40.96
N SER A 910 35.71 -59.61 40.96
CA SER A 910 35.99 -60.66 41.96
C SER A 910 37.41 -61.25 41.84
N GLU A 911 37.98 -61.30 40.63
CA GLU A 911 39.40 -61.64 40.43
C GLU A 911 40.33 -60.54 40.94
N ALA A 912 40.02 -59.28 40.62
CA ALA A 912 40.83 -58.13 41.00
C ALA A 912 40.85 -57.89 42.52
N ALA A 913 39.69 -57.99 43.18
CA ALA A 913 39.54 -57.91 44.63
C ALA A 913 40.10 -59.14 45.36
N ARG A 914 40.26 -60.28 44.66
CA ARG A 914 40.70 -61.59 45.17
C ARG A 914 39.79 -62.21 46.24
N ASP A 915 38.60 -61.66 46.45
CA ASP A 915 37.59 -62.18 47.39
C ASP A 915 36.90 -63.46 46.88
N GLY A 916 36.81 -63.64 45.56
CA GLY A 916 36.12 -64.77 44.92
C GLY A 916 34.59 -64.70 44.99
N GLN A 917 33.98 -63.52 45.16
CA GLN A 917 32.53 -63.38 45.28
C GLN A 917 31.80 -63.49 43.93
N LEU A 918 31.69 -64.71 43.41
CA LEU A 918 31.09 -65.03 42.11
C LEU A 918 29.55 -64.95 42.07
N VAL A 919 28.89 -64.78 43.21
CA VAL A 919 27.41 -64.78 43.32
C VAL A 919 26.76 -63.66 42.51
N GLY A 920 27.40 -62.48 42.42
CA GLY A 920 26.94 -61.38 41.59
C GLY A 920 26.95 -61.75 40.10
N ALA A 921 28.12 -62.14 39.59
CA ALA A 921 28.30 -62.56 38.20
C ALA A 921 27.33 -63.69 37.80
N LEU A 922 27.20 -64.72 38.65
CA LEU A 922 26.24 -65.81 38.47
C LEU A 922 24.78 -65.32 38.39
N THR A 923 24.41 -64.32 39.20
CA THR A 923 23.06 -63.73 39.19
C THR A 923 22.82 -62.92 37.91
N ALA A 924 23.84 -62.18 37.44
CA ALA A 924 23.76 -61.42 36.19
C ALA A 924 23.64 -62.35 34.97
N PHE A 925 24.47 -63.40 34.85
CA PHE A 925 24.37 -64.36 33.75
C PHE A 925 23.02 -65.10 33.72
N ARG A 926 22.46 -65.45 34.89
CA ARG A 926 21.10 -65.99 34.99
C ARG A 926 20.06 -65.02 34.44
N ARG A 927 20.11 -63.75 34.84
CA ARG A 927 19.19 -62.71 34.34
C ARG A 927 19.33 -62.47 32.83
N ALA A 928 20.52 -62.59 32.26
CA ALA A 928 20.71 -62.52 30.81
C ALA A 928 19.98 -63.67 30.09
N ALA A 929 20.11 -64.90 30.60
CA ALA A 929 19.38 -66.05 30.05
C ALA A 929 17.86 -65.91 30.23
N ASP A 930 17.39 -65.48 31.39
CA ASP A 930 15.96 -65.35 31.71
C ASP A 930 15.28 -64.22 30.91
N ASP A 931 15.91 -63.05 30.80
CA ASP A 931 15.41 -61.93 29.97
C ASP A 931 15.36 -62.33 28.48
N THR A 932 16.30 -63.15 27.99
CA THR A 932 16.26 -63.67 26.60
C THR A 932 15.12 -64.67 26.38
N ARG A 933 14.95 -65.64 27.31
CA ARG A 933 13.87 -66.65 27.23
C ARG A 933 12.49 -66.00 27.23
N ALA A 934 12.33 -64.90 27.97
CA ALA A 934 11.08 -64.14 28.04
C ALA A 934 10.64 -63.51 26.70
N VAL A 935 11.57 -63.26 25.76
CA VAL A 935 11.26 -62.74 24.41
C VAL A 935 10.97 -63.86 23.42
N ARG A 936 11.84 -64.88 23.37
CA ARG A 936 11.88 -65.83 22.24
C ARG A 936 11.28 -67.23 22.51
N GLY A 937 10.97 -67.56 23.76
CA GLY A 937 10.31 -68.84 24.11
C GLY A 937 11.08 -70.07 23.63
N ASP A 938 10.39 -71.01 22.97
CA ASP A 938 10.94 -72.27 22.43
C ASP A 938 11.52 -72.15 21.00
N THR A 939 11.55 -70.95 20.40
CA THR A 939 12.26 -70.75 19.13
C THR A 939 13.78 -71.02 19.32
N PRO A 940 14.55 -71.38 18.27
CA PRO A 940 15.99 -71.61 18.40
C PRO A 940 16.67 -70.42 19.10
N GLY A 941 17.29 -70.69 20.25
CA GLY A 941 17.74 -69.66 21.19
C GLY A 941 18.86 -68.78 20.63
N THR A 942 19.02 -67.57 21.18
CA THR A 942 19.97 -66.59 20.65
C THR A 942 21.43 -66.91 21.02
N VAL A 943 22.35 -66.29 20.28
CA VAL A 943 23.79 -66.25 20.62
C VAL A 943 24.02 -65.70 22.03
N THR A 944 23.25 -64.68 22.45
CA THR A 944 23.31 -64.08 23.79
C THR A 944 22.87 -65.08 24.87
N LEU A 945 21.82 -65.89 24.64
CA LEU A 945 21.44 -66.98 25.55
C LEU A 945 22.54 -68.04 25.66
N ALA A 946 23.08 -68.50 24.53
CA ALA A 946 24.12 -69.53 24.53
C ALA A 946 25.41 -69.06 25.25
N ARG A 947 25.78 -67.77 25.09
CA ARG A 947 26.86 -67.11 25.85
C ARG A 947 26.55 -66.96 27.34
N ALA A 948 25.33 -66.55 27.69
CA ALA A 948 24.89 -66.42 29.08
C ALA A 948 24.92 -67.77 29.82
N LEU A 949 24.48 -68.85 29.17
CA LEU A 949 24.57 -70.21 29.70
C LEU A 949 26.02 -70.68 29.85
N HIS A 950 26.88 -70.48 28.84
CA HIS A 950 28.31 -70.77 28.96
C HIS A 950 28.97 -70.01 30.13
N ALA A 951 28.67 -68.71 30.28
CA ALA A 951 29.17 -67.88 31.36
C ALA A 951 28.64 -68.30 32.75
N GLN A 952 27.36 -68.69 32.84
CA GLN A 952 26.76 -69.27 34.05
C GLN A 952 27.44 -70.59 34.43
N GLY A 953 27.70 -71.47 33.45
CA GLY A 953 28.41 -72.73 33.65
C GLY A 953 29.85 -72.53 34.13
N ALA A 954 30.59 -71.60 33.51
CA ALA A 954 31.92 -71.19 33.95
C ALA A 954 31.92 -70.63 35.39
N ALA A 955 30.98 -69.74 35.72
CA ALA A 955 30.84 -69.21 37.07
C ALA A 955 30.52 -70.31 38.11
N LEU A 956 29.66 -71.27 37.76
CA LEU A 956 29.35 -72.43 38.63
C LEU A 956 30.56 -73.37 38.80
N TYR A 957 31.35 -73.60 37.75
CA TYR A 957 32.57 -74.41 37.83
C TYR A 957 33.64 -73.74 38.70
N LEU A 958 33.82 -72.42 38.59
CA LEU A 958 34.69 -71.62 39.47
C LEU A 958 34.22 -71.57 40.94
N MET A 959 32.96 -71.93 41.20
CA MET A 959 32.39 -72.14 42.54
C MET A 959 32.40 -73.62 42.99
N ASP A 960 33.04 -74.53 42.23
CA ASP A 960 33.01 -76.01 42.40
C ASP A 960 31.60 -76.64 42.42
N ARG A 961 30.59 -75.94 41.89
CA ARG A 961 29.20 -76.43 41.76
C ARG A 961 29.04 -77.27 40.49
N VAL A 962 29.90 -78.27 40.35
CA VAL A 962 30.18 -78.94 39.07
C VAL A 962 28.97 -79.65 38.46
N GLY A 963 28.09 -80.23 39.27
CA GLY A 963 26.83 -80.82 38.78
C GLY A 963 25.86 -79.80 38.16
N GLU A 964 25.82 -78.57 38.68
CA GLU A 964 25.05 -77.47 38.08
C GLU A 964 25.80 -76.80 36.92
N ALA A 965 27.13 -76.83 36.92
CA ALA A 965 27.92 -76.38 35.77
C ALA A 965 27.68 -77.30 34.56
N ALA A 966 27.62 -78.62 34.77
CA ALA A 966 27.39 -79.61 33.73
C ALA A 966 26.05 -79.38 33.00
N THR A 967 24.94 -79.37 33.73
CA THR A 967 23.59 -79.23 33.13
C THR A 967 23.40 -77.92 32.37
N VAL A 968 23.99 -76.83 32.85
CA VAL A 968 23.94 -75.52 32.17
C VAL A 968 24.83 -75.49 30.92
N LEU A 969 25.98 -76.17 30.94
CA LEU A 969 26.85 -76.29 29.77
C LEU A 969 26.29 -77.26 28.72
N GLU A 970 25.53 -78.28 29.13
CA GLU A 970 24.72 -79.12 28.25
C GLU A 970 23.62 -78.30 27.56
N GLU A 971 22.90 -77.44 28.30
CA GLU A 971 21.92 -76.49 27.74
C GLU A 971 22.59 -75.53 26.75
N ALA A 972 23.75 -74.95 27.11
CA ALA A 972 24.52 -74.08 26.22
C ALA A 972 24.93 -74.80 24.92
N ALA A 973 25.44 -76.03 25.03
CA ALA A 973 25.81 -76.87 23.90
C ALA A 973 24.60 -77.34 23.07
N GLU A 974 23.39 -77.37 23.62
CA GLU A 974 22.16 -77.53 22.84
C GLU A 974 21.79 -76.24 22.10
N GLN A 975 21.82 -75.07 22.74
CA GLN A 975 21.50 -73.80 22.05
C GLN A 975 22.45 -73.52 20.87
N TRP A 976 23.76 -73.79 21.01
CA TRP A 976 24.69 -73.72 19.88
C TRP A 976 24.33 -74.66 18.72
N ARG A 977 23.82 -75.88 19.01
CA ARG A 977 23.34 -76.82 17.98
C ARG A 977 22.01 -76.38 17.35
N ARG A 978 21.11 -75.77 18.13
CA ARG A 978 19.86 -75.18 17.62
C ARG A 978 20.14 -74.04 16.65
N LEU A 979 21.09 -73.15 16.99
CA LEU A 979 21.56 -72.04 16.14
C LEU A 979 22.17 -72.50 14.81
N ASP A 980 23.11 -73.45 14.86
CA ASP A 980 23.75 -74.07 13.69
C ASP A 980 22.72 -74.76 12.79
N GLY A 981 21.75 -75.47 13.40
CA GLY A 981 20.64 -76.12 12.70
C GLY A 981 19.67 -75.18 11.97
N VAL A 982 19.67 -73.87 12.27
CA VAL A 982 18.94 -72.84 11.51
C VAL A 982 19.86 -71.85 10.78
N LEU A 983 21.14 -72.22 10.61
CA LEU A 983 22.15 -71.48 9.83
C LEU A 983 22.45 -70.05 10.33
N VAL A 984 22.24 -69.78 11.62
CA VAL A 984 22.64 -68.49 12.24
C VAL A 984 24.16 -68.43 12.39
N ALA A 985 24.74 -67.25 12.13
CA ALA A 985 26.19 -67.03 12.12
C ALA A 985 26.82 -67.05 13.53
N VAL A 986 27.14 -68.25 14.02
CA VAL A 986 27.81 -68.47 15.32
C VAL A 986 29.33 -68.25 15.26
N ASP A 987 29.90 -67.83 16.40
CA ASP A 987 31.35 -67.82 16.59
C ASP A 987 31.81 -69.21 17.03
N TRP A 988 32.53 -69.93 16.17
CA TRP A 988 33.03 -71.27 16.47
C TRP A 988 34.00 -71.31 17.67
N ALA A 989 34.64 -70.19 18.04
CA ALA A 989 35.42 -70.13 19.28
C ALA A 989 34.54 -70.10 20.54
N ASP A 990 33.31 -69.56 20.49
CA ASP A 990 32.33 -69.69 21.58
C ASP A 990 31.81 -71.13 21.70
N VAL A 991 31.55 -71.77 20.56
CA VAL A 991 31.09 -73.17 20.49
C VAL A 991 32.16 -74.12 21.05
N GLU A 992 33.42 -73.99 20.62
CA GLU A 992 34.52 -74.83 21.12
C GLU A 992 34.88 -74.54 22.58
N ARG A 993 34.83 -73.28 23.06
CA ARG A 993 34.97 -72.99 24.49
C ARG A 993 33.88 -73.66 25.33
N THR A 994 32.65 -73.71 24.82
CA THR A 994 31.54 -74.42 25.47
C THR A 994 31.78 -75.94 25.51
N ARG A 995 32.19 -76.53 24.39
CA ARG A 995 32.52 -77.97 24.27
C ARG A 995 33.68 -78.38 25.17
N ALA A 996 34.77 -77.62 25.15
CA ALA A 996 35.97 -77.91 25.95
C ALA A 996 35.70 -77.81 27.46
N LEU A 997 34.97 -76.78 27.90
CA LEU A 997 34.61 -76.63 29.31
C LEU A 997 33.64 -77.72 29.78
N LEU A 998 32.65 -78.10 28.95
CA LEU A 998 31.75 -79.23 29.26
C LEU A 998 32.52 -80.55 29.41
N ALA A 999 33.50 -80.80 28.53
CA ALA A 999 34.35 -81.99 28.60
C ALA A 999 35.26 -82.02 29.86
N GLU A 1000 35.75 -80.86 30.32
CA GLU A 1000 36.53 -80.75 31.56
C GLU A 1000 35.65 -80.89 32.82
N VAL A 1001 34.41 -80.39 32.77
CA VAL A 1001 33.40 -80.52 33.83
C VAL A 1001 32.91 -81.97 33.97
N GLY A 1002 32.74 -82.69 32.86
CA GLY A 1002 32.31 -84.09 32.82
C GLY A 1002 33.40 -85.14 33.06
N ALA A 1003 34.65 -84.74 33.28
CA ALA A 1003 35.76 -85.66 33.54
C ALA A 1003 35.91 -86.01 35.04
N ASP A 1004 35.96 -87.31 35.33
CA ASP A 1004 36.01 -87.88 36.69
C ASP A 1004 37.38 -87.64 37.39
N PRO A 1005 37.49 -87.71 38.74
CA PRO A 1005 37.78 -86.53 39.52
C PRO A 1005 39.24 -86.57 39.99
N ARG A 1006 40.11 -85.87 39.27
CA ARG A 1006 41.41 -85.49 39.85
C ARG A 1006 41.16 -84.66 41.12
N PRO A 1007 41.99 -84.76 42.17
CA PRO A 1007 41.88 -83.89 43.33
C PRO A 1007 41.99 -82.43 42.86
N ARG A 1008 40.87 -81.71 42.85
CA ARG A 1008 40.83 -80.31 42.43
C ARG A 1008 41.58 -79.46 43.46
N PRO A 1009 42.29 -78.41 43.04
CA PRO A 1009 42.94 -77.53 43.98
C PRO A 1009 41.89 -76.81 44.84
N ASP A 1010 42.10 -76.71 46.15
CA ASP A 1010 41.25 -75.95 47.10
C ASP A 1010 40.97 -74.51 46.63
N ARG A 1011 41.81 -73.99 45.73
CA ARG A 1011 41.62 -72.75 45.00
C ARG A 1011 42.27 -72.83 43.62
N PHE A 1012 41.46 -72.79 42.55
CA PHE A 1012 41.96 -72.57 41.18
C PHE A 1012 42.98 -71.42 41.13
N SER A 1013 44.10 -71.63 40.45
CA SER A 1013 45.14 -70.64 40.22
C SER A 1013 44.65 -69.47 39.34
N ARG A 1014 45.44 -68.39 39.26
CA ARG A 1014 45.10 -67.23 38.42
C ARG A 1014 45.03 -67.59 36.92
N GLU A 1015 45.81 -68.56 36.47
CA GLU A 1015 45.87 -68.97 35.07
C GLU A 1015 44.70 -69.91 34.73
N GLU A 1016 44.37 -70.85 35.62
CA GLU A 1016 43.17 -71.69 35.46
C GLU A 1016 41.88 -70.86 35.49
N ARG A 1017 41.76 -69.89 36.41
CA ARG A 1017 40.61 -68.99 36.49
C ARG A 1017 40.39 -68.24 35.17
N ARG A 1018 41.46 -67.62 34.65
CA ARG A 1018 41.45 -66.90 33.35
C ARG A 1018 41.15 -67.78 32.15
N ARG A 1019 41.49 -69.07 32.20
CA ARG A 1019 41.19 -70.07 31.15
C ARG A 1019 39.73 -70.53 31.19
N ILE A 1020 39.13 -70.58 32.39
CA ILE A 1020 37.73 -70.98 32.60
C ILE A 1020 36.77 -69.79 32.40
N ALA A 1021 37.20 -68.59 32.74
CA ALA A 1021 36.40 -67.38 32.64
C ALA A 1021 35.95 -67.11 31.18
N PRO A 1022 34.69 -66.72 30.94
CA PRO A 1022 34.27 -66.24 29.64
C PRO A 1022 35.11 -65.02 29.21
N PRO A 1023 35.46 -64.91 27.91
CA PRO A 1023 36.11 -63.71 27.38
C PRO A 1023 35.16 -62.52 27.43
N TRP A 1024 35.70 -61.30 27.26
CA TRP A 1024 34.85 -60.17 26.94
C TRP A 1024 34.22 -60.38 25.56
N TRP A 1025 32.89 -60.29 25.47
CA TRP A 1025 32.16 -60.33 24.21
C TRP A 1025 31.90 -58.93 23.69
N ALA A 1026 32.16 -58.71 22.40
CA ALA A 1026 31.70 -57.51 21.72
C ALA A 1026 30.17 -57.45 21.78
N TRP A 1027 29.64 -56.30 22.23
CA TRP A 1027 28.21 -55.99 22.20
C TRP A 1027 27.65 -56.27 20.81
N ARG A 1028 26.63 -57.13 20.73
CA ARG A 1028 25.86 -57.37 19.51
C ARG A 1028 24.42 -57.06 19.82
N GLU A 1029 23.96 -55.92 19.31
CA GLU A 1029 22.53 -55.66 19.21
C GLU A 1029 21.89 -56.77 18.35
N GLY A 1030 20.75 -57.30 18.79
CA GLY A 1030 20.17 -58.49 18.18
C GLY A 1030 19.83 -58.28 16.71
N GLU A 1031 19.88 -59.34 15.90
CA GLU A 1031 19.48 -59.33 14.49
C GLU A 1031 17.93 -59.27 14.33
N ALA A 1032 17.28 -58.39 15.10
CA ALA A 1032 15.84 -58.23 15.18
C ALA A 1032 15.22 -57.65 13.89
N GLU A 1033 16.00 -56.96 13.06
CA GLU A 1033 15.55 -56.49 11.73
C GLU A 1033 15.67 -57.56 10.63
N ARG A 1034 16.29 -58.72 10.89
CA ARG A 1034 16.60 -59.73 9.85
C ARG A 1034 15.61 -60.89 9.70
N LEU A 1035 14.49 -60.88 10.43
CA LEU A 1035 13.57 -62.02 10.48
C LEU A 1035 12.08 -61.70 10.30
N ASP A 1036 11.72 -60.55 9.73
CA ASP A 1036 10.31 -60.24 9.34
C ASP A 1036 10.14 -59.84 7.86
N ASN A 1037 11.13 -60.09 7.01
CA ASN A 1037 11.02 -59.94 5.55
C ASN A 1037 10.98 -61.31 4.86
N GLY A 1038 9.76 -61.82 4.64
CA GLY A 1038 9.51 -63.11 3.99
C GLY A 1038 9.80 -63.10 2.48
N GLY A 1039 11.07 -63.16 2.09
CA GLY A 1039 11.52 -63.19 0.70
C GLY A 1039 12.23 -64.49 0.31
N ALA A 1040 11.48 -65.52 -0.11
CA ALA A 1040 12.07 -66.81 -0.47
C ALA A 1040 12.88 -66.72 -1.78
N HIS A 1041 14.22 -66.79 -1.68
CA HIS A 1041 15.11 -67.05 -2.81
C HIS A 1041 15.95 -68.30 -2.51
N GLY A 1042 15.67 -69.37 -3.26
CA GLY A 1042 16.38 -70.64 -3.14
C GLY A 1042 17.81 -70.57 -3.69
N ARG A 1043 18.73 -71.27 -3.04
CA ARG A 1043 20.10 -71.46 -3.55
C ARG A 1043 20.09 -72.37 -4.78
N SER A 1044 20.94 -72.04 -5.75
CA SER A 1044 21.61 -72.97 -6.65
C SER A 1044 23.10 -72.64 -6.70
#